data_AF-A0A3C1EWN5-F1
#
_entry.id   AF-A0A3C1EWN5-F1
#
_cell.length_a   1.000
_cell.length_b   1.000
_cell.length_c   1.000
_cell.angle_alpha   90.00
_cell.angle_beta   90.00
_cell.angle_gamma   90.00
#
_symmetry.space_group_name_H-M   'P 1'
#
loop_
_entity.id
_entity.type
_entity.pdbx_description
1 polymer ?
#
loop_
_entity_poly.entity_id
_entity_poly.type
_entity_poly.pdbx_seq_one_letter_code
_entity_poly.pdbx_strand_id
1 'polypeptide(L)'
;MMKNKGFSLVEMLITIVILSIIILSMTRIQYFMSKHTVRIKEKTFATQKVIQMMEELRSFVSGSEKKQIDVLDDYDDGSKFNPILSTDRNIIDASASPSNNIQVGKGWKYFRKITVLRIPEEPFTRKVYIRIYKTSITNPLAPIETLAETVSVLKTIATEYTSIQVVDLYIIAIENVPGWWSSIARMKPMFESIIQDLKTRCPQLEIRQHWITRLAYGRDLQYLPYINNTLYTNSSIMKYIYFYPGLMKLSGGADYIYYDADKIRGRINVDDSIKNDDVYGYAMCDMYNHAVRYPEEEKLYNEAVKLAKDNGKTPPEYSLRMLLEKMNSESEKFKNIILINLHGELIPFPPMRNYSDAAKDPQNEDNKRVVTHPEKLRYSAGEDVNLRVYSYVTNPDSWSQNADVDWISILIKDTHINSSRIDIDKIVGNRNSNYGKDPANQFVDYFHSYSGSDTLIRLRNSPLRHEERDTFIPGQQKKGLNPAYRLYGMEYIPCPVDNNNFNTDLDSQTNVKNTARWIIKIKGLPSNYYTIETRIGDNLNTGTLTNKPSNLSRTYVWIGVTPPVTEQYQFIGDPRHCPYLDTKQSHYYNWYYIQIPITGDYKNFDQTISGWGNDRHEIDVPRFFQMYRQGLLNTTAIWTTLNGFSFYYYGFGGEFGSDQDPLPSAIPFLKQPWTNVNSEDTKSVYVDEILPYTHGVGPVLINSRIVAERDNPITSNTWYAKYWLGELYPDSEYNLWKQKGNLRTGNNNFFRTLHSDFSVFDRNRESVRLASIACASFVNGSPLGTDEYFRHEFFGGIGNATSLGQTLPVIFNTPILQTIGASRPFTIHFSGSKPPEWNDTEYKNQRTITSIPVISGKPRVYYDSNYIGSLIDVNSSGLVKLNNNTYNKSCYLIFSGLNIQANFGPGPLGKYSITTLLRTFLDAGQFTGYEKIPQIPLLDLTNPNTYDEFNNPDTINIQWNTQWKRWDGNNYTAEYPDDYSESTPLVYAIKYSNDNGKTWYYCDDNSITFAGRKEILKTLPISFSSYPWDVSDASKFPKGSYIIRVECFRKDIDLHYGYDQIQIYINR
;
A
#
# COMPACT_ATOMS: atom_id res chain seq x y z
N MET A 1 -91.74 79.59 -20.69
CA MET A 1 -91.09 79.22 -19.42
C MET A 1 -91.55 77.84 -19.01
N MET A 2 -90.73 76.80 -19.25
CA MET A 2 -90.97 75.46 -18.73
C MET A 2 -90.72 75.47 -17.22
N LYS A 3 -91.75 75.21 -16.40
CA LYS A 3 -91.58 74.91 -14.98
C LYS A 3 -91.80 73.41 -14.78
N ASN A 4 -90.71 72.74 -14.40
CA ASN A 4 -90.65 71.33 -14.01
C ASN A 4 -91.75 71.01 -12.98
N LYS A 5 -92.58 69.99 -13.29
CA LYS A 5 -93.50 69.41 -12.32
C LYS A 5 -92.66 68.64 -11.29
N GLY A 6 -92.80 69.00 -10.01
CA GLY A 6 -92.14 68.28 -8.91
C GLY A 6 -92.73 66.87 -8.71
N PHE A 7 -91.93 65.99 -8.10
CA PHE A 7 -92.32 64.61 -7.80
C PHE A 7 -93.54 64.56 -6.88
N SER A 8 -94.48 63.67 -7.21
CA SER A 8 -95.65 63.38 -6.39
C SER A 8 -95.28 62.55 -5.16
N LEU A 9 -96.09 62.65 -4.09
CA LEU A 9 -95.92 61.85 -2.86
C LEU A 9 -95.84 60.34 -3.17
N VAL A 10 -96.56 59.88 -4.20
CA VAL A 10 -96.57 58.49 -4.65
C VAL A 10 -95.22 58.09 -5.24
N GLU A 11 -94.60 58.93 -6.08
CA GLU A 11 -93.25 58.69 -6.60
C GLU A 11 -92.21 58.63 -5.48
N MET A 12 -92.36 59.46 -4.45
CA MET A 12 -91.44 59.45 -3.30
C MET A 12 -91.59 58.17 -2.46
N LEU A 13 -92.81 57.68 -2.23
CA LEU A 13 -93.07 56.43 -1.52
C LEU A 13 -92.56 55.21 -2.30
N ILE A 14 -92.78 55.17 -3.62
CA ILE A 14 -92.25 54.12 -4.49
C ILE A 14 -90.72 54.10 -4.45
N THR A 15 -90.08 55.28 -4.47
CA THR A 15 -88.62 55.39 -4.39
C THR A 15 -88.06 54.86 -3.07
N ILE A 16 -88.72 55.14 -1.93
CA ILE A 16 -88.32 54.61 -0.61
C ILE A 16 -88.46 53.09 -0.53
N VAL A 17 -89.52 52.52 -1.11
CA VAL A 17 -89.74 51.06 -1.16
C VAL A 17 -88.67 50.39 -2.03
N ILE A 18 -88.36 50.95 -3.21
CA ILE A 18 -87.29 50.45 -4.08
C ILE A 18 -85.93 50.53 -3.36
N LEU A 19 -85.63 51.64 -2.69
CA LEU A 19 -84.40 51.81 -1.92
C LEU A 19 -84.29 50.79 -0.78
N SER A 20 -85.40 50.52 -0.07
CA SER A 20 -85.46 49.54 1.02
C SER A 20 -85.21 48.12 0.54
N ILE A 21 -85.77 47.73 -0.62
CA ILE A 21 -85.54 46.42 -1.25
C ILE A 21 -84.08 46.28 -1.68
N ILE A 22 -83.48 47.34 -2.25
CA ILE A 22 -82.07 47.35 -2.64
C ILE A 22 -81.16 47.20 -1.40
N ILE A 23 -81.42 47.95 -0.33
CA ILE A 23 -80.63 47.86 0.92
C ILE A 23 -80.73 46.47 1.53
N LEU A 24 -81.93 45.88 1.63
CA LEU A 24 -82.11 44.52 2.16
C LEU A 24 -81.39 43.46 1.30
N SER A 25 -81.45 43.60 -0.03
CA SER A 25 -80.77 42.70 -0.96
C SER A 25 -79.25 42.83 -0.86
N MET A 26 -78.73 44.06 -0.76
CA MET A 26 -77.30 44.33 -0.62
C MET A 26 -76.76 43.83 0.72
N THR A 27 -77.53 43.96 1.80
CA THR A 27 -77.19 43.41 3.12
C THR A 27 -77.16 41.87 3.10
N ARG A 28 -78.10 41.22 2.42
CA ARG A 28 -78.07 39.75 2.21
C ARG A 28 -76.86 39.29 1.40
N ILE A 29 -76.51 40.00 0.33
CA ILE A 29 -75.34 39.69 -0.49
C ILE A 29 -74.05 39.88 0.32
N GLN A 30 -73.90 40.98 1.07
CA GLN A 30 -72.74 41.20 1.94
C GLN A 30 -72.62 40.10 3.02
N TYR A 31 -73.73 39.69 3.63
CA TYR A 31 -73.74 38.60 4.60
C TYR A 31 -73.35 37.25 3.98
N PHE A 32 -73.86 36.94 2.78
CA PHE A 32 -73.50 35.75 2.02
C PHE A 32 -72.01 35.74 1.63
N MET A 33 -71.51 36.86 1.09
CA MET A 33 -70.10 37.04 0.70
C MET A 33 -69.17 36.94 1.91
N SER A 34 -69.54 37.51 3.06
CA SER A 34 -68.78 37.40 4.31
C SER A 34 -68.68 35.94 4.79
N LYS A 35 -69.81 35.20 4.80
CA LYS A 35 -69.81 33.77 5.13
C LYS A 35 -68.98 32.93 4.18
N HIS A 36 -69.06 33.19 2.87
CA HIS A 36 -68.25 32.48 1.87
C HIS A 36 -66.76 32.78 2.02
N THR A 37 -66.39 34.04 2.27
CA THR A 37 -65.01 34.45 2.50
C THR A 37 -64.41 33.76 3.71
N VAL A 38 -65.16 33.69 4.83
CA VAL A 38 -64.73 32.96 6.03
C VAL A 38 -64.56 31.48 5.72
N ARG A 39 -65.53 30.85 5.03
CA ARG A 39 -65.45 29.42 4.68
C ARG A 39 -64.25 29.10 3.78
N ILE A 40 -63.93 29.96 2.82
CA ILE A 40 -62.76 29.80 1.94
C ILE A 40 -61.47 29.89 2.77
N LYS A 41 -61.32 30.89 3.64
CA LYS A 41 -60.16 31.01 4.53
C LYS A 41 -59.96 29.78 5.42
N GLU A 42 -61.04 29.23 5.98
CA GLU A 42 -61.00 28.03 6.81
C GLU A 42 -60.59 26.78 6.00
N LYS A 43 -61.09 26.62 4.76
CA LYS A 43 -60.66 25.54 3.87
C LYS A 43 -59.19 25.67 3.48
N THR A 44 -58.73 26.88 3.14
CA THR A 44 -57.32 27.12 2.81
C THR A 44 -56.39 26.76 3.98
N PHE A 45 -56.75 27.18 5.20
CA PHE A 45 -56.01 26.81 6.41
C PHE A 45 -55.98 25.29 6.64
N ALA A 46 -57.13 24.62 6.53
CA ALA A 46 -57.23 23.18 6.69
C ALA A 46 -56.39 22.43 5.63
N THR A 47 -56.42 22.86 4.37
CA THR A 47 -55.59 22.26 3.31
C THR A 47 -54.11 22.41 3.59
N GLN A 48 -53.66 23.59 4.03
CA GLN A 48 -52.25 23.80 4.40
C GLN A 48 -51.82 22.88 5.54
N LYS A 49 -52.66 22.70 6.57
CA LYS A 49 -52.36 21.84 7.71
C LYS A 49 -52.37 20.35 7.37
N VAL A 50 -53.28 19.91 6.50
CA VAL A 50 -53.30 18.53 5.99
C VAL A 50 -52.02 18.23 5.20
N ILE A 51 -51.54 19.15 4.34
CA ILE A 51 -50.29 19.00 3.60
C ILE A 51 -49.08 19.00 4.55
N GLN A 52 -49.04 19.94 5.49
CA GLN A 52 -47.96 20.02 6.48
C GLN A 52 -47.80 18.69 7.24
N MET A 53 -48.89 18.13 7.77
CA MET A 53 -48.84 16.85 8.48
C MET A 53 -48.45 15.67 7.57
N MET A 54 -48.82 15.71 6.29
CA MET A 54 -48.39 14.68 5.34
C MET A 54 -46.89 14.75 5.05
N GLU A 55 -46.32 15.94 4.94
CA GLU A 55 -44.87 16.11 4.79
C GLU A 55 -44.10 15.81 6.08
N GLU A 56 -44.67 16.10 7.26
CA GLU A 56 -44.10 15.66 8.54
C GLU A 56 -44.02 14.11 8.60
N LEU A 57 -45.08 13.39 8.22
CA LEU A 57 -45.07 11.92 8.15
C LEU A 57 -44.14 11.38 7.06
N ARG A 58 -44.07 12.04 5.90
CA ARG A 58 -43.15 11.65 4.82
C ARG A 58 -41.70 11.84 5.24
N SER A 59 -41.39 12.98 5.85
CA SER A 59 -40.07 13.29 6.43
C SER A 59 -39.70 12.29 7.53
N PHE A 60 -40.67 11.88 8.34
CA PHE A 60 -40.47 10.84 9.35
C PHE A 60 -40.10 9.48 8.74
N VAL A 61 -40.71 9.11 7.61
CA VAL A 61 -40.39 7.87 6.87
C VAL A 61 -39.08 7.99 6.08
N SER A 62 -38.68 9.19 5.65
CA SER A 62 -37.44 9.41 4.87
C SER A 62 -36.21 9.77 5.72
N GLY A 63 -36.39 10.23 6.95
CA GLY A 63 -35.35 10.87 7.77
C GLY A 63 -34.66 9.99 8.79
N SER A 64 -34.90 8.66 8.84
CA SER A 64 -34.28 7.78 9.83
C SER A 64 -34.21 6.33 9.34
N GLU A 65 -33.00 5.78 9.22
CA GLU A 65 -32.69 4.35 9.01
C GLU A 65 -33.16 3.43 10.16
N LYS A 66 -34.22 3.79 10.91
CA LYS A 66 -34.72 2.96 12.02
C LYS A 66 -36.23 2.97 12.11
N LYS A 67 -36.75 1.73 12.01
CA LYS A 67 -38.05 1.18 12.43
C LYS A 67 -39.17 1.20 11.39
N GLN A 68 -39.43 -0.03 10.91
CA GLN A 68 -40.74 -0.68 10.83
C GLN A 68 -41.90 0.28 10.60
N ILE A 69 -42.51 0.12 9.44
CA ILE A 69 -43.73 0.80 9.04
C ILE A 69 -44.89 0.65 10.06
N ASP A 70 -44.80 -0.28 11.01
CA ASP A 70 -45.70 -0.41 12.17
C ASP A 70 -45.68 0.82 13.09
N VAL A 71 -44.63 1.65 13.07
CA VAL A 71 -44.64 2.95 13.77
C VAL A 71 -45.63 3.92 13.13
N LEU A 72 -45.93 3.81 11.83
CA LEU A 72 -47.03 4.59 11.23
C LEU A 72 -48.38 4.17 11.81
N ASP A 73 -48.53 2.91 12.23
CA ASP A 73 -49.79 2.43 12.83
C ASP A 73 -50.03 3.11 14.20
N ASP A 74 -48.99 3.56 14.92
CA ASP A 74 -49.14 4.36 16.14
C ASP A 74 -49.73 5.77 15.90
N TYR A 75 -49.68 6.26 14.65
CA TYR A 75 -50.25 7.56 14.27
C TYR A 75 -51.71 7.46 13.83
N ASP A 76 -52.32 6.26 13.85
CA ASP A 76 -53.75 6.12 13.61
C ASP A 76 -54.55 6.64 14.81
N ASP A 77 -55.38 7.66 14.59
CA ASP A 77 -56.26 8.22 15.62
C ASP A 77 -57.47 7.29 15.90
N GLY A 78 -57.65 6.22 15.12
CA GLY A 78 -58.74 5.25 15.25
C GLY A 78 -60.12 5.89 15.04
N SER A 79 -60.98 5.82 16.06
CA SER A 79 -62.28 6.52 16.04
C SER A 79 -62.25 7.92 16.67
N LYS A 80 -61.09 8.35 17.23
CA LYS A 80 -60.96 9.60 17.98
C LYS A 80 -60.65 10.79 17.07
N PHE A 81 -60.91 11.98 17.58
CA PHE A 81 -60.60 13.26 16.94
C PHE A 81 -59.59 14.01 17.80
N ASN A 82 -58.51 14.50 17.18
CA ASN A 82 -57.41 15.13 17.91
C ASN A 82 -57.38 16.65 17.64
N PRO A 83 -57.33 17.52 18.67
CA PRO A 83 -57.26 18.97 18.47
C PRO A 83 -55.88 19.47 18.02
N ILE A 84 -54.84 18.66 18.13
CA ILE A 84 -53.46 19.06 17.78
C ILE A 84 -53.26 18.80 16.28
N LEU A 85 -53.09 19.86 15.49
CA LEU A 85 -52.95 19.81 14.03
C LEU A 85 -51.48 19.64 13.59
N SER A 86 -50.72 18.78 14.27
CA SER A 86 -49.33 18.42 13.93
C SER A 86 -49.02 17.00 14.39
N THR A 87 -48.17 16.28 13.65
CA THR A 87 -47.74 14.91 13.95
C THR A 87 -46.52 14.85 14.88
N ASP A 88 -45.95 15.99 15.25
CA ASP A 88 -44.91 16.05 16.28
C ASP A 88 -45.47 15.76 17.68
N ARG A 89 -44.97 14.69 18.33
CA ARG A 89 -45.41 14.27 19.66
C ARG A 89 -44.94 15.20 20.79
N ASN A 90 -43.99 16.10 20.52
CA ASN A 90 -43.53 17.10 21.50
C ASN A 90 -44.51 18.27 21.65
N ILE A 91 -45.47 18.39 20.74
CA ILE A 91 -46.51 19.41 20.80
C ILE A 91 -47.68 18.90 21.63
N ILE A 92 -47.78 19.41 22.85
CA ILE A 92 -48.85 19.06 23.82
C ILE A 92 -49.98 20.09 23.85
N ASP A 93 -49.78 21.27 23.26
CA ASP A 93 -50.76 22.34 23.20
C ASP A 93 -51.23 22.59 21.76
N ALA A 94 -52.55 22.60 21.55
CA ALA A 94 -53.15 22.81 20.24
C ALA A 94 -53.05 24.26 19.74
N SER A 95 -52.79 25.24 20.63
CA SER A 95 -52.49 26.63 20.22
C SER A 95 -51.01 26.87 19.85
N ALA A 96 -50.13 25.89 20.07
CA ALA A 96 -48.72 26.03 19.70
C ALA A 96 -48.55 26.28 18.19
N SER A 97 -47.52 27.05 17.81
CA SER A 97 -47.26 27.49 16.42
C SER A 97 -47.39 26.36 15.36
N PRO A 98 -46.90 25.12 15.59
CA PRO A 98 -47.04 24.04 14.61
C PRO A 98 -48.49 23.57 14.37
N SER A 99 -49.36 23.64 15.38
CA SER A 99 -50.80 23.32 15.28
C SER A 99 -51.63 24.55 14.89
N ASN A 100 -51.37 25.69 15.53
CA ASN A 100 -52.01 27.00 15.33
C ASN A 100 -53.55 26.92 15.34
N ASN A 101 -54.10 26.06 16.20
CA ASN A 101 -55.53 25.90 16.35
C ASN A 101 -56.10 27.01 17.24
N ILE A 102 -57.36 27.38 17.01
CA ILE A 102 -58.01 28.49 17.71
C ILE A 102 -59.02 27.92 18.69
N GLN A 103 -59.01 28.39 19.93
CA GLN A 103 -59.97 27.98 20.94
C GLN A 103 -61.34 28.65 20.69
N VAL A 104 -62.43 27.87 20.77
CA VAL A 104 -63.81 28.34 20.62
C VAL A 104 -64.63 27.81 21.80
N GLY A 105 -65.01 28.70 22.72
CA GLY A 105 -65.67 28.30 23.97
C GLY A 105 -64.75 27.42 24.83
N LYS A 106 -65.23 26.22 25.20
CA LYS A 106 -64.44 25.21 25.96
C LYS A 106 -63.69 24.20 25.08
N GLY A 107 -63.77 24.29 23.75
CA GLY A 107 -63.12 23.35 22.82
C GLY A 107 -62.31 24.05 21.74
N TRP A 108 -61.96 23.31 20.70
CA TRP A 108 -61.08 23.77 19.61
C TRP A 108 -61.86 23.96 18.31
N LYS A 109 -61.41 24.87 17.45
CA LYS A 109 -62.09 25.19 16.19
C LYS A 109 -61.99 24.07 15.15
N TYR A 110 -60.87 23.34 15.16
CA TYR A 110 -60.58 22.27 14.22
C TYR A 110 -60.19 20.99 14.94
N PHE A 111 -60.54 19.85 14.36
CA PHE A 111 -60.02 18.54 14.75
C PHE A 111 -59.35 17.87 13.56
N ARG A 112 -58.28 17.11 13.80
CA ARG A 112 -57.73 16.19 12.82
C ARG A 112 -58.21 14.76 13.07
N LYS A 113 -58.10 13.95 12.03
CA LYS A 113 -58.16 12.49 12.09
C LYS A 113 -57.17 11.91 11.08
N ILE A 114 -56.22 11.13 11.57
CA ILE A 114 -55.30 10.33 10.76
C ILE A 114 -55.80 8.88 10.78
N THR A 115 -55.80 8.24 9.61
CA THR A 115 -56.18 6.82 9.47
C THR A 115 -55.13 6.11 8.63
N VAL A 116 -54.59 5.01 9.14
CA VAL A 116 -53.49 4.27 8.52
C VAL A 116 -53.98 2.88 8.15
N LEU A 117 -53.99 2.57 6.85
CA LEU A 117 -54.45 1.28 6.34
C LEU A 117 -53.27 0.45 5.85
N ARG A 118 -53.24 -0.82 6.27
CA ARG A 118 -52.31 -1.85 5.80
C ARG A 118 -52.71 -2.34 4.40
N ILE A 119 -51.75 -2.51 3.50
CA ILE A 119 -51.95 -3.15 2.20
C ILE A 119 -51.48 -4.60 2.34
N PRO A 120 -52.38 -5.60 2.25
CA PRO A 120 -52.03 -7.01 2.51
C PRO A 120 -50.95 -7.58 1.58
N GLU A 121 -50.84 -7.06 0.36
CA GLU A 121 -49.93 -7.53 -0.68
C GLU A 121 -48.53 -6.88 -0.60
N GLU A 122 -48.38 -5.77 0.13
CA GLU A 122 -47.10 -5.06 0.29
C GLU A 122 -46.85 -4.70 1.78
N PRO A 123 -46.16 -5.57 2.55
CA PRO A 123 -46.02 -5.40 4.00
C PRO A 123 -45.28 -4.12 4.42
N PHE A 124 -44.41 -3.59 3.55
CA PHE A 124 -43.63 -2.36 3.77
C PHE A 124 -44.30 -1.10 3.23
N THR A 125 -45.59 -1.16 2.93
CA THR A 125 -46.38 -0.03 2.40
C THR A 125 -47.61 0.25 3.27
N ARG A 126 -47.93 1.52 3.52
CA ARG A 126 -49.17 1.98 4.19
C ARG A 126 -49.87 3.04 3.39
N LYS A 127 -51.21 3.02 3.44
CA LYS A 127 -52.05 4.07 2.88
C LYS A 127 -52.56 4.96 4.01
N VAL A 128 -52.13 6.22 4.01
CA VAL A 128 -52.41 7.19 5.09
C VAL A 128 -53.42 8.22 4.60
N TYR A 129 -54.50 8.40 5.37
CA TYR A 129 -55.50 9.46 5.20
C TYR A 129 -55.35 10.49 6.30
N ILE A 130 -55.32 11.78 5.94
CA ILE A 130 -55.35 12.88 6.92
C ILE A 130 -56.54 13.77 6.59
N ARG A 131 -57.45 13.93 7.56
CA ARG A 131 -58.67 14.75 7.43
C ARG A 131 -58.71 15.81 8.52
N ILE A 132 -59.13 17.03 8.17
CA ILE A 132 -59.43 18.09 9.14
C ILE A 132 -60.91 18.43 9.11
N TYR A 133 -61.51 18.47 10.30
CA TYR A 133 -62.91 18.75 10.54
C TYR A 133 -63.09 20.09 11.23
N LYS A 134 -64.17 20.79 10.90
CA LYS A 134 -64.68 21.95 11.64
C LYS A 134 -65.56 21.50 12.79
N THR A 135 -65.42 22.13 13.95
CA THR A 135 -66.24 21.83 15.14
C THR A 135 -67.55 22.60 15.17
N SER A 136 -68.53 22.09 15.93
CA SER A 136 -69.80 22.76 16.16
C SER A 136 -69.67 23.94 17.11
N ILE A 137 -70.31 25.06 16.76
CA ILE A 137 -70.43 26.23 17.63
C ILE A 137 -71.31 25.92 18.86
N THR A 138 -72.27 24.99 18.74
CA THR A 138 -73.17 24.57 19.84
C THR A 138 -72.64 23.38 20.64
N ASN A 139 -71.72 22.59 20.07
CA ASN A 139 -71.04 21.49 20.75
C ASN A 139 -69.56 21.42 20.30
N PRO A 140 -68.65 22.17 20.94
CA PRO A 140 -67.26 22.30 20.51
C PRO A 140 -66.41 21.04 20.71
N LEU A 141 -67.02 19.90 21.04
CA LEU A 141 -66.41 18.57 21.13
C LEU A 141 -66.80 17.64 19.97
N ALA A 142 -67.73 18.06 19.09
CA ALA A 142 -68.21 17.24 17.98
C ALA A 142 -67.85 17.86 16.61
N PRO A 143 -67.32 17.06 15.66
CA PRO A 143 -67.07 17.52 14.29
C PRO A 143 -68.39 17.66 13.50
N ILE A 144 -68.47 18.66 12.62
CA ILE A 144 -69.61 18.91 11.73
C ILE A 144 -69.26 18.62 10.27
N GLU A 145 -68.19 19.23 9.77
CA GLU A 145 -67.88 19.29 8.34
C GLU A 145 -66.40 18.98 8.10
N THR A 146 -66.10 18.11 7.15
CA THR A 146 -64.73 17.92 6.65
C THR A 146 -64.32 19.13 5.81
N LEU A 147 -63.28 19.85 6.22
CA LEU A 147 -62.76 21.03 5.52
C LEU A 147 -61.72 20.66 4.45
N ALA A 148 -60.87 19.67 4.74
CA ALA A 148 -59.83 19.19 3.83
C ALA A 148 -59.48 17.72 4.11
N GLU A 149 -59.05 17.01 3.07
CA GLU A 149 -58.59 15.62 3.11
C GLU A 149 -57.42 15.43 2.14
N THR A 150 -56.41 14.66 2.53
CA THR A 150 -55.35 14.16 1.64
C THR A 150 -55.11 12.67 1.88
N VAL A 151 -54.61 12.00 0.85
CA VAL A 151 -54.23 10.59 0.89
C VAL A 151 -52.85 10.41 0.26
N SER A 152 -52.00 9.59 0.87
CA SER A 152 -50.72 9.21 0.30
C SER A 152 -50.37 7.77 0.64
N VAL A 153 -49.51 7.17 -0.18
CA VAL A 153 -48.94 5.85 0.05
C VAL A 153 -47.50 6.04 0.48
N LEU A 154 -47.15 5.55 1.67
CA LEU A 154 -45.81 5.66 2.24
C LEU A 154 -45.16 4.27 2.26
N LYS A 155 -43.91 4.18 1.81
CA LYS A 155 -43.12 2.93 1.75
C LYS A 155 -41.82 3.08 2.54
N THR A 156 -41.45 2.07 3.30
CA THR A 156 -40.15 1.97 4.00
C THR A 156 -39.15 1.17 3.19
N ILE A 157 -37.86 1.55 3.22
CA ILE A 157 -36.77 0.81 2.58
C ILE A 157 -36.27 -0.25 3.57
N ALA A 158 -36.55 -1.53 3.32
CA ALA A 158 -35.87 -2.63 4.00
C ALA A 158 -34.57 -2.94 3.25
N THR A 159 -33.44 -2.99 3.95
CA THR A 159 -32.17 -3.42 3.37
C THR A 159 -32.18 -4.94 3.27
N GLU A 160 -32.36 -5.47 2.06
CA GLU A 160 -32.16 -6.90 1.81
C GLU A 160 -30.66 -7.20 1.76
N TYR A 161 -30.24 -8.19 2.53
CA TYR A 161 -28.89 -8.73 2.51
C TYR A 161 -28.88 -10.03 1.72
N THR A 162 -27.75 -10.29 1.07
CA THR A 162 -27.52 -11.53 0.32
C THR A 162 -26.16 -12.10 0.71
N SER A 163 -26.01 -13.41 0.51
CA SER A 163 -24.74 -14.10 0.70
C SER A 163 -23.64 -13.50 -0.16
N ILE A 164 -22.45 -13.31 0.43
CA ILE A 164 -21.29 -12.70 -0.20
C ILE A 164 -20.05 -13.58 -0.03
N GLN A 165 -19.28 -13.73 -1.11
CA GLN A 165 -17.92 -14.28 -1.06
C GLN A 165 -16.90 -13.15 -1.18
N VAL A 166 -15.97 -13.11 -0.24
CA VAL A 166 -14.93 -12.09 -0.15
C VAL A 166 -13.61 -12.65 -0.63
N VAL A 167 -13.02 -12.00 -1.62
CA VAL A 167 -11.70 -12.31 -2.15
C VAL A 167 -10.72 -11.20 -1.79
N ASP A 168 -9.62 -11.56 -1.12
CA ASP A 168 -8.50 -10.67 -0.86
C ASP A 168 -7.61 -10.47 -2.09
N LEU A 169 -7.43 -9.21 -2.50
CA LEU A 169 -6.59 -8.81 -3.62
C LEU A 169 -5.50 -7.84 -3.16
N TYR A 170 -4.24 -8.23 -3.33
CA TYR A 170 -3.08 -7.40 -3.04
C TYR A 170 -2.62 -6.67 -4.30
N ILE A 171 -2.50 -5.35 -4.22
CA ILE A 171 -2.32 -4.48 -5.38
C ILE A 171 -1.02 -3.69 -5.20
N ILE A 172 -0.02 -3.96 -6.04
CA ILE A 172 1.25 -3.25 -6.04
C ILE A 172 1.12 -2.01 -6.94
N ALA A 173 1.20 -0.84 -6.32
CA ALA A 173 1.07 0.47 -6.96
C ALA A 173 1.93 1.49 -6.20
N ILE A 174 3.24 1.38 -6.37
CA ILE A 174 4.27 2.13 -5.66
C ILE A 174 4.25 3.61 -6.08
N GLU A 175 4.21 4.49 -5.09
CA GLU A 175 3.97 5.93 -5.25
C GLU A 175 5.12 6.69 -5.96
N ASN A 176 6.35 6.20 -5.83
CA ASN A 176 7.55 6.84 -6.37
C ASN A 176 8.25 6.02 -7.46
N VAL A 177 7.56 5.03 -8.04
CA VAL A 177 8.06 4.22 -9.17
C VAL A 177 7.13 4.43 -10.37
N PRO A 178 7.64 4.67 -11.58
CA PRO A 178 6.79 4.95 -12.73
C PRO A 178 5.98 3.73 -13.17
N GLY A 179 4.81 4.00 -13.76
CA GLY A 179 4.03 3.01 -14.51
C GLY A 179 4.40 3.11 -15.98
N TRP A 180 4.98 2.06 -16.57
CA TRP A 180 5.47 2.15 -17.96
C TRP A 180 4.36 2.22 -19.02
N TRP A 181 3.13 1.85 -18.65
CA TRP A 181 1.97 1.80 -19.54
C TRP A 181 0.91 2.88 -19.22
N SER A 182 1.07 3.63 -18.12
CA SER A 182 0.12 4.66 -17.68
C SER A 182 0.74 5.61 -16.66
N SER A 183 0.25 6.86 -16.60
CA SER A 183 0.64 7.81 -15.55
C SER A 183 0.24 7.29 -14.16
N ILE A 184 1.16 7.39 -13.21
CA ILE A 184 0.96 6.95 -11.81
C ILE A 184 -0.31 7.57 -11.22
N ALA A 185 -0.56 8.85 -11.51
CA ALA A 185 -1.70 9.62 -11.01
C ALA A 185 -3.06 8.98 -11.35
N ARG A 186 -3.14 8.21 -12.45
CA ARG A 186 -4.36 7.58 -12.93
C ARG A 186 -4.49 6.11 -12.54
N MET A 187 -3.39 5.43 -12.21
CA MET A 187 -3.39 3.97 -12.00
C MET A 187 -4.38 3.53 -10.91
N LYS A 188 -4.26 4.11 -9.71
CA LYS A 188 -5.08 3.74 -8.56
C LYS A 188 -6.57 4.06 -8.75
N PRO A 189 -6.98 5.32 -9.07
CA PRO A 189 -8.39 5.63 -9.28
C PRO A 189 -9.04 4.82 -10.42
N MET A 190 -8.28 4.55 -11.48
CA MET A 190 -8.75 3.71 -12.58
C MET A 190 -9.03 2.29 -12.10
N PHE A 191 -8.12 1.70 -11.32
CA PHE A 191 -8.27 0.33 -10.85
C PHE A 191 -9.38 0.19 -9.79
N GLU A 192 -9.55 1.17 -8.91
CA GLU A 192 -10.69 1.24 -7.99
C GLU A 192 -12.02 1.28 -8.75
N SER A 193 -12.11 2.05 -9.84
CA SER A 193 -13.29 2.07 -10.71
C SER A 193 -13.55 0.73 -11.39
N ILE A 194 -12.50 0.01 -11.79
CA ILE A 194 -12.61 -1.34 -12.38
C ILE A 194 -13.17 -2.34 -11.38
N ILE A 195 -12.66 -2.33 -10.14
CA ILE A 195 -13.16 -3.19 -9.07
C ILE A 195 -14.62 -2.88 -8.78
N GLN A 196 -14.99 -1.59 -8.71
CA GLN A 196 -16.38 -1.19 -8.46
C GLN A 196 -17.34 -1.61 -9.58
N ASP A 197 -16.93 -1.52 -10.85
CA ASP A 197 -17.72 -2.04 -11.98
C ASP A 197 -17.91 -3.55 -11.89
N LEU A 198 -16.85 -4.31 -11.54
CA LEU A 198 -16.94 -5.76 -11.37
C LEU A 198 -17.88 -6.15 -10.21
N LYS A 199 -17.79 -5.47 -9.06
CA LYS A 199 -18.70 -5.66 -7.93
C LYS A 199 -20.15 -5.34 -8.29
N THR A 200 -20.38 -4.31 -9.12
CA THR A 200 -21.73 -3.97 -9.59
C THR A 200 -22.30 -5.06 -10.50
N ARG A 201 -21.45 -5.70 -11.30
CA ARG A 201 -21.82 -6.81 -12.19
C ARG A 201 -21.98 -8.15 -11.47
N CYS A 202 -21.29 -8.32 -10.36
CA CYS A 202 -21.29 -9.51 -9.51
C CYS A 202 -21.57 -9.09 -8.06
N PRO A 203 -22.83 -8.77 -7.70
CA PRO A 203 -23.15 -8.14 -6.40
C PRO A 203 -22.84 -9.00 -5.17
N GLN A 204 -22.74 -10.32 -5.34
CA GLN A 204 -22.40 -11.28 -4.28
C GLN A 204 -20.89 -11.58 -4.20
N LEU A 205 -20.07 -10.92 -5.03
CA LEU A 205 -18.61 -10.98 -4.97
C LEU A 205 -18.05 -9.67 -4.40
N GLU A 206 -17.39 -9.76 -3.25
CA GLU A 206 -16.69 -8.64 -2.64
C GLU A 206 -15.18 -8.80 -2.84
N ILE A 207 -14.51 -7.73 -3.26
CA ILE A 207 -13.05 -7.72 -3.44
C ILE A 207 -12.44 -6.80 -2.38
N ARG A 208 -11.82 -7.40 -1.37
CA ARG A 208 -11.13 -6.67 -0.30
C ARG A 208 -9.73 -6.28 -0.78
N GLN A 209 -9.52 -4.98 -0.91
CA GLN A 209 -8.30 -4.42 -1.50
C GLN A 209 -7.22 -4.21 -0.44
N HIS A 210 -6.02 -4.72 -0.70
CA HIS A 210 -4.82 -4.48 0.10
C HIS A 210 -3.79 -3.75 -0.76
N TRP A 211 -3.75 -2.43 -0.62
CA TRP A 211 -2.82 -1.59 -1.38
C TRP A 211 -1.39 -1.72 -0.84
N ILE A 212 -0.42 -1.78 -1.73
CA ILE A 212 1.01 -1.70 -1.44
C ILE A 212 1.55 -0.50 -2.21
N THR A 213 1.70 0.63 -1.52
CA THR A 213 2.03 1.93 -2.14
C THR A 213 3.47 2.37 -1.94
N ARG A 214 4.28 1.67 -1.15
CA ARG A 214 5.64 2.10 -0.82
C ARG A 214 6.64 0.96 -0.91
N LEU A 215 7.87 1.29 -1.30
CA LEU A 215 8.96 0.33 -1.40
C LEU A 215 9.39 -0.19 -0.02
N ALA A 216 9.79 0.73 0.84
CA ALA A 216 10.24 0.53 2.23
C ALA A 216 10.30 1.89 2.94
N TYR A 217 10.86 1.94 4.15
CA TYR A 217 11.18 3.19 4.85
C TYR A 217 12.64 3.57 4.64
N GLY A 218 12.90 4.83 4.27
CA GLY A 218 14.23 5.35 3.95
C GLY A 218 15.13 5.47 5.17
N ARG A 219 16.43 5.25 4.96
CA ARG A 219 17.45 5.16 6.01
C ARG A 219 17.88 6.52 6.57
N ASP A 220 18.10 7.52 5.72
CA ASP A 220 18.32 8.90 6.15
C ASP A 220 16.97 9.55 6.44
N LEU A 221 16.71 9.83 7.72
CA LEU A 221 15.45 10.42 8.21
C LEU A 221 15.22 11.87 7.78
N GLN A 222 16.27 12.54 7.31
CA GLN A 222 16.25 13.94 6.90
C GLN A 222 16.11 14.09 5.39
N TYR A 223 16.27 13.02 4.61
CA TYR A 223 16.10 13.02 3.16
C TYR A 223 14.71 13.50 2.72
N LEU A 224 14.67 14.52 1.87
CA LEU A 224 13.46 15.17 1.35
C LEU A 224 13.64 15.46 -0.15
N PRO A 225 13.28 14.50 -1.03
CA PRO A 225 13.33 14.73 -2.46
C PRO A 225 12.34 15.84 -2.84
N TYR A 226 12.75 16.67 -3.80
CA TYR A 226 11.97 17.79 -4.30
C TYR A 226 10.98 17.34 -5.37
N ILE A 227 9.80 17.95 -5.41
CA ILE A 227 8.85 17.83 -6.52
C ILE A 227 8.29 19.21 -6.86
N ASN A 228 8.26 19.52 -8.15
CA ASN A 228 7.70 20.76 -8.66
C ASN A 228 6.20 20.59 -8.93
N ASN A 229 5.37 21.46 -8.38
CA ASN A 229 3.92 21.42 -8.56
C ASN A 229 3.34 22.72 -9.13
N THR A 230 4.12 23.80 -9.11
CA THR A 230 3.75 25.14 -9.60
C THR A 230 4.55 25.56 -10.84
N LEU A 231 5.83 25.18 -10.90
CA LEU A 231 6.72 25.49 -12.01
C LEU A 231 6.87 24.29 -12.95
N TYR A 232 7.05 24.55 -14.24
CA TYR A 232 7.24 23.50 -15.25
C TYR A 232 8.70 23.07 -15.36
N THR A 233 8.94 21.75 -15.47
CA THR A 233 10.30 21.19 -15.67
C THR A 233 11.05 21.78 -16.86
N ASN A 234 10.34 22.11 -17.94
CA ASN A 234 10.90 22.62 -19.20
C ASN A 234 10.94 24.14 -19.33
N SER A 235 10.46 24.87 -18.32
CA SER A 235 10.45 26.35 -18.30
C SER A 235 11.17 26.94 -17.09
N SER A 236 11.62 26.10 -16.15
CA SER A 236 12.29 26.51 -14.93
C SER A 236 13.38 25.53 -14.57
N ILE A 237 14.52 26.04 -14.10
CA ILE A 237 15.62 25.20 -13.63
C ILE A 237 15.17 24.44 -12.39
N MET A 238 15.57 23.17 -12.28
CA MET A 238 15.39 22.43 -11.03
C MET A 238 16.24 23.09 -9.94
N LYS A 239 15.69 23.26 -8.75
CA LYS A 239 16.37 23.93 -7.62
C LYS A 239 17.25 22.99 -6.80
N TYR A 240 16.85 21.71 -6.78
CA TYR A 240 17.41 20.68 -5.92
C TYR A 240 17.86 19.47 -6.73
N ILE A 241 18.85 18.73 -6.22
CA ILE A 241 19.48 17.64 -6.98
C ILE A 241 18.72 16.32 -6.89
N TYR A 242 18.14 16.03 -5.72
CA TYR A 242 17.29 14.87 -5.50
C TYR A 242 15.85 15.29 -5.76
N PHE A 243 15.25 14.83 -6.86
CA PHE A 243 13.92 15.28 -7.24
C PHE A 243 13.15 14.23 -8.02
N TYR A 244 11.82 14.38 -7.97
CA TYR A 244 10.85 13.70 -8.82
C TYR A 244 10.21 14.75 -9.75
N PRO A 245 10.20 14.54 -11.08
CA PRO A 245 9.52 15.46 -11.97
C PRO A 245 8.01 15.43 -11.74
N GLY A 246 7.44 16.55 -11.31
CA GLY A 246 6.00 16.72 -11.13
C GLY A 246 5.37 17.33 -12.37
N LEU A 247 5.13 18.63 -12.33
CA LEU A 247 4.42 19.39 -13.38
C LEU A 247 5.31 19.71 -14.59
N MET A 248 4.81 19.47 -15.80
CA MET A 248 5.48 19.83 -17.04
C MET A 248 4.48 20.25 -18.12
N LYS A 249 4.99 20.96 -19.13
CA LYS A 249 4.18 21.40 -20.27
C LYS A 249 4.46 20.52 -21.48
N LEU A 250 3.44 19.88 -22.03
CA LEU A 250 3.55 19.09 -23.26
C LEU A 250 3.82 20.01 -24.47
N SER A 251 4.27 19.41 -25.58
CA SER A 251 4.49 20.13 -26.85
C SER A 251 3.24 20.87 -27.35
N GLY A 252 2.05 20.32 -27.11
CA GLY A 252 0.75 20.94 -27.40
C GLY A 252 0.33 22.04 -26.40
N GLY A 253 1.14 22.33 -25.39
CA GLY A 253 0.88 23.37 -24.39
C GLY A 253 0.00 22.97 -23.22
N ALA A 254 -0.46 21.72 -23.17
CA ALA A 254 -1.25 21.18 -22.06
C ALA A 254 -0.36 20.79 -20.86
N ASP A 255 -0.93 20.92 -19.66
CA ASP A 255 -0.27 20.50 -18.43
C ASP A 255 -0.26 18.99 -18.29
N TYR A 256 0.85 18.45 -17.82
CA TYR A 256 1.03 17.03 -17.55
C TYR A 256 1.74 16.82 -16.22
N ILE A 257 1.23 15.88 -15.44
CA ILE A 257 1.80 15.50 -14.15
C ILE A 257 2.41 14.11 -14.31
N TYR A 258 3.73 14.02 -14.12
CA TYR A 258 4.43 12.73 -14.19
C TYR A 258 4.38 12.02 -12.84
N TYR A 259 4.99 12.60 -11.80
CA TYR A 259 4.75 12.24 -10.40
C TYR A 259 3.73 13.17 -9.76
N ASP A 260 2.76 12.62 -9.03
CA ASP A 260 1.73 13.39 -8.33
C ASP A 260 2.09 13.51 -6.84
N ALA A 261 2.43 14.73 -6.41
CA ALA A 261 2.78 15.04 -5.02
C ALA A 261 1.64 14.74 -4.03
N ASP A 262 0.38 14.65 -4.49
CA ASP A 262 -0.77 14.28 -3.66
C ASP A 262 -0.93 12.78 -3.45
N LYS A 263 -0.21 11.96 -4.22
CA LYS A 263 -0.24 10.49 -4.08
C LYS A 263 0.94 9.94 -3.29
N ILE A 264 1.99 10.74 -3.08
CA ILE A 264 3.16 10.36 -2.27
C ILE A 264 2.88 10.67 -0.80
N ARG A 265 2.91 9.64 0.05
CA ARG A 265 2.69 9.75 1.50
C ARG A 265 3.97 9.96 2.30
N GLY A 266 5.12 9.55 1.77
CA GLY A 266 6.40 9.83 2.41
C GLY A 266 6.74 11.32 2.42
N ARG A 267 7.73 11.70 3.23
CA ARG A 267 8.13 13.09 3.43
C ARG A 267 8.83 13.63 2.19
N ILE A 268 8.28 14.69 1.59
CA ILE A 268 8.79 15.31 0.36
C ILE A 268 8.78 16.84 0.46
N ASN A 269 9.59 17.48 -0.38
CA ASN A 269 9.61 18.94 -0.53
C ASN A 269 8.83 19.35 -1.79
N VAL A 270 7.63 19.90 -1.63
CA VAL A 270 6.77 20.39 -2.70
C VAL A 270 6.95 21.90 -2.83
N ASP A 271 7.64 22.36 -3.88
CA ASP A 271 7.89 23.79 -4.14
C ASP A 271 8.38 24.58 -2.90
N ASP A 272 9.38 24.05 -2.19
CA ASP A 272 9.97 24.59 -0.94
C ASP A 272 9.13 24.43 0.33
N SER A 273 7.95 23.83 0.23
CA SER A 273 7.09 23.43 1.36
C SER A 273 7.24 21.94 1.68
N ILE A 274 7.51 21.62 2.94
CA ILE A 274 7.60 20.22 3.37
C ILE A 274 6.19 19.66 3.52
N LYS A 275 5.92 18.56 2.82
CA LYS A 275 4.69 17.78 2.92
C LYS A 275 4.99 16.41 3.53
N ASN A 276 4.14 15.95 4.43
CA ASN A 276 4.19 14.62 5.02
C ASN A 276 2.79 14.07 5.26
N ASP A 277 2.66 12.75 5.38
CA ASP A 277 1.48 12.15 6.00
C ASP A 277 1.37 12.65 7.45
N ASP A 278 0.24 13.30 7.75
CA ASP A 278 -0.06 13.92 9.05
C ASP A 278 -0.08 12.92 10.22
N VAL A 279 -0.09 11.61 9.94
CA VAL A 279 -0.27 10.57 10.95
C VAL A 279 0.98 9.72 11.14
N TYR A 280 1.64 9.25 10.07
CA TYR A 280 2.81 8.37 10.19
C TYR A 280 3.96 8.70 9.22
N GLY A 281 4.08 9.94 8.77
CA GLY A 281 5.07 10.34 7.75
C GLY A 281 6.45 9.68 7.92
N TYR A 282 6.94 9.05 6.86
CA TYR A 282 8.21 8.31 6.83
C TYR A 282 9.20 8.96 5.87
N ALA A 283 10.50 8.71 6.07
CA ALA A 283 11.52 9.14 5.12
C ALA A 283 11.39 8.38 3.80
N MET A 284 11.44 9.09 2.68
CA MET A 284 11.33 8.48 1.35
C MET A 284 12.44 7.46 1.12
N CYS A 285 12.05 6.29 0.63
CA CYS A 285 12.96 5.23 0.19
C CYS A 285 13.02 5.24 -1.34
N ASP A 286 14.22 5.41 -1.90
CA ASP A 286 14.43 5.44 -3.35
C ASP A 286 15.85 4.98 -3.74
N MET A 287 16.23 5.12 -5.01
CA MET A 287 17.56 4.71 -5.50
C MET A 287 18.75 5.36 -4.78
N TYR A 288 18.54 6.48 -4.07
CA TYR A 288 19.58 7.15 -3.29
C TYR A 288 19.43 6.85 -1.80
N ASN A 289 18.24 7.03 -1.24
CA ASN A 289 17.97 6.73 0.16
C ASN A 289 17.44 5.30 0.32
N HIS A 290 18.37 4.36 0.54
CA HIS A 290 18.04 2.94 0.67
C HIS A 290 17.17 2.65 1.91
N ALA A 291 16.58 1.46 1.96
CA ALA A 291 15.78 1.02 3.10
C ALA A 291 16.60 0.95 4.41
N VAL A 292 15.95 1.30 5.53
CA VAL A 292 16.41 0.91 6.87
C VAL A 292 16.54 -0.61 6.96
N ARG A 293 17.15 -1.15 8.02
CA ARG A 293 17.20 -2.61 8.24
C ARG A 293 15.80 -3.14 8.62
N TYR A 294 15.47 -4.38 8.29
CA TYR A 294 14.12 -4.94 8.45
C TYR A 294 13.58 -4.85 9.89
N PRO A 295 14.36 -5.16 10.94
CA PRO A 295 13.87 -5.04 12.32
C PRO A 295 13.47 -3.60 12.69
N GLU A 296 14.15 -2.59 12.13
CA GLU A 296 13.78 -1.19 12.31
C GLU A 296 12.53 -0.82 11.50
N GLU A 297 12.43 -1.29 10.26
CA GLU A 297 11.24 -1.06 9.44
C GLU A 297 9.97 -1.62 10.09
N GLU A 298 10.04 -2.86 10.60
CA GLU A 298 8.91 -3.49 11.29
C GLU A 298 8.55 -2.75 12.58
N LYS A 299 9.54 -2.25 13.31
CA LYS A 299 9.31 -1.39 14.49
C LYS A 299 8.58 -0.10 14.11
N LEU A 300 9.07 0.63 13.11
CA LEU A 300 8.45 1.87 12.63
C LEU A 300 7.02 1.62 12.13
N TYR A 301 6.80 0.51 11.42
CA TYR A 301 5.46 0.11 10.98
C TYR A 301 4.53 -0.14 12.16
N ASN A 302 4.97 -0.90 13.17
CA ASN A 302 4.16 -1.21 14.34
C ASN A 302 3.83 0.04 15.18
N GLU A 303 4.77 0.98 15.30
CA GLU A 303 4.54 2.29 15.91
C GLU A 303 3.48 3.09 15.14
N ALA A 304 3.57 3.09 13.81
CA ALA A 304 2.57 3.72 12.94
C ALA A 304 1.19 3.04 13.07
N VAL A 305 1.11 1.71 13.10
CA VAL A 305 -0.15 0.97 13.35
C VAL A 305 -0.75 1.32 14.72
N LYS A 306 0.08 1.44 15.75
CA LYS A 306 -0.38 1.82 17.08
C LYS A 306 -0.95 3.24 17.07
N LEU A 307 -0.21 4.19 16.52
CA LEU A 307 -0.64 5.58 16.40
C LEU A 307 -1.93 5.70 15.56
N ALA A 308 -2.16 4.77 14.63
CA ALA A 308 -3.40 4.70 13.86
C ALA A 308 -4.61 4.39 14.70
N LYS A 309 -4.48 3.34 15.50
CA LYS A 309 -5.53 2.88 16.40
C LYS A 309 -5.83 3.95 17.44
N ASP A 310 -4.80 4.58 17.99
CA ASP A 310 -4.94 5.63 18.99
C ASP A 310 -5.68 6.86 18.43
N ASN A 311 -5.57 7.14 17.12
CA ASN A 311 -6.26 8.24 16.43
C ASN A 311 -7.55 7.82 15.71
N GLY A 312 -8.01 6.57 15.84
CA GLY A 312 -9.20 6.06 15.14
C GLY A 312 -9.08 6.05 13.62
N LYS A 313 -7.85 5.95 13.08
CA LYS A 313 -7.55 5.93 11.65
C LYS A 313 -7.21 4.52 11.17
N THR A 314 -7.33 4.30 9.85
CA THR A 314 -6.92 3.03 9.23
C THR A 314 -5.41 2.82 9.42
N PRO A 315 -4.99 1.59 9.80
CA PRO A 315 -3.58 1.24 9.87
C PRO A 315 -2.85 1.49 8.53
N PRO A 316 -1.56 1.85 8.56
CA PRO A 316 -0.77 1.96 7.35
C PRO A 316 -0.70 0.61 6.61
N GLU A 317 -0.63 0.70 5.29
CA GLU A 317 -0.37 -0.44 4.39
C GLU A 317 1.02 -1.05 4.66
N TYR A 318 1.24 -2.32 4.33
CA TYR A 318 2.60 -2.87 4.32
C TYR A 318 3.45 -2.19 3.23
N SER A 319 4.76 -2.06 3.47
CA SER A 319 5.71 -1.79 2.39
C SER A 319 5.87 -3.04 1.51
N LEU A 320 6.34 -2.84 0.29
CA LEU A 320 6.66 -3.93 -0.63
C LEU A 320 7.68 -4.89 -0.02
N ARG A 321 8.72 -4.36 0.61
CA ARG A 321 9.69 -5.20 1.34
C ARG A 321 9.04 -6.03 2.42
N MET A 322 8.18 -5.43 3.25
CA MET A 322 7.49 -6.16 4.32
C MET A 322 6.59 -7.28 3.78
N LEU A 323 5.87 -7.02 2.68
CA LEU A 323 5.07 -8.05 2.02
C LEU A 323 5.96 -9.21 1.56
N LEU A 324 7.06 -8.92 0.85
CA LEU A 324 7.98 -9.94 0.34
C LEU A 324 8.66 -10.74 1.45
N GLU A 325 9.10 -10.07 2.53
CA GLU A 325 9.66 -10.75 3.69
C GLU A 325 8.63 -11.68 4.30
N LYS A 326 7.41 -11.20 4.58
CA LYS A 326 6.38 -12.02 5.24
C LYS A 326 5.84 -13.14 4.36
N MET A 327 5.81 -12.98 3.04
CA MET A 327 5.52 -14.11 2.13
C MET A 327 6.60 -15.20 2.19
N ASN A 328 7.84 -14.84 2.52
CA ASN A 328 8.94 -15.78 2.64
C ASN A 328 9.07 -16.40 4.05
N SER A 329 8.86 -15.62 5.12
CA SER A 329 9.06 -16.04 6.51
C SER A 329 7.77 -16.40 7.27
N GLU A 330 6.62 -15.85 6.88
CA GLU A 330 5.30 -16.04 7.50
C GLU A 330 4.25 -16.52 6.47
N SER A 331 4.64 -17.41 5.57
CA SER A 331 3.87 -17.77 4.35
C SER A 331 2.44 -18.25 4.60
N GLU A 332 2.17 -18.91 5.73
CA GLU A 332 0.83 -19.42 6.05
C GLU A 332 -0.24 -18.32 6.14
N LYS A 333 0.12 -17.11 6.59
CA LYS A 333 -0.81 -15.95 6.65
C LYS A 333 -1.22 -15.46 5.27
N PHE A 334 -0.38 -15.72 4.27
CA PHE A 334 -0.57 -15.29 2.89
C PHE A 334 -0.90 -16.46 1.96
N LYS A 335 -1.27 -17.61 2.51
CA LYS A 335 -1.60 -18.80 1.71
C LYS A 335 -2.74 -18.49 0.74
N ASN A 336 -2.53 -18.83 -0.52
CA ASN A 336 -3.39 -18.56 -1.68
C ASN A 336 -3.57 -17.08 -2.04
N ILE A 337 -2.62 -16.22 -1.65
CA ILE A 337 -2.66 -14.79 -1.98
C ILE A 337 -2.83 -14.52 -3.48
N ILE A 338 -3.69 -13.57 -3.81
CA ILE A 338 -3.88 -13.04 -5.17
C ILE A 338 -3.20 -11.67 -5.27
N LEU A 339 -2.29 -11.53 -6.23
CA LEU A 339 -1.43 -10.37 -6.42
C LEU A 339 -1.57 -9.80 -7.83
N ILE A 340 -1.60 -8.48 -7.92
CA ILE A 340 -1.49 -7.77 -9.20
C ILE A 340 -0.43 -6.68 -9.13
N ASN A 341 0.46 -6.67 -10.12
CA ASN A 341 1.41 -5.59 -10.34
C ASN A 341 0.86 -4.56 -11.34
N LEU A 342 0.50 -3.38 -10.84
CA LEU A 342 0.00 -2.29 -11.68
C LEU A 342 1.10 -1.52 -12.41
N HIS A 343 2.39 -1.84 -12.25
CA HIS A 343 3.47 -1.18 -13.00
C HIS A 343 3.69 -1.77 -14.41
N GLY A 344 2.97 -2.84 -14.77
CA GLY A 344 3.00 -3.47 -16.11
C GLY A 344 4.32 -4.20 -16.37
N GLU A 345 5.07 -3.73 -17.37
CA GLU A 345 6.39 -4.28 -17.75
C GLU A 345 7.45 -4.10 -16.67
N LEU A 346 7.24 -3.13 -15.77
CA LEU A 346 8.16 -2.80 -14.69
C LEU A 346 7.84 -3.61 -13.42
N ILE A 347 8.87 -4.15 -12.77
CA ILE A 347 8.77 -4.72 -11.42
C ILE A 347 9.48 -3.81 -10.40
N PRO A 348 8.76 -3.29 -9.40
CA PRO A 348 9.40 -2.49 -8.36
C PRO A 348 10.31 -3.38 -7.50
N PHE A 349 11.46 -2.86 -7.08
CA PHE A 349 12.35 -3.51 -6.12
C PHE A 349 12.60 -2.57 -4.94
N PRO A 350 12.49 -3.03 -3.68
CA PRO A 350 12.92 -2.19 -2.56
C PRO A 350 14.45 -2.08 -2.55
N PRO A 351 15.05 -0.87 -2.50
CA PRO A 351 16.49 -0.71 -2.49
C PRO A 351 17.06 -1.09 -1.11
N MET A 352 17.52 -2.34 -0.96
CA MET A 352 17.94 -2.94 0.31
C MET A 352 19.44 -3.26 0.36
N ARG A 353 20.08 -3.01 1.50
CA ARG A 353 21.42 -3.52 1.84
C ARG A 353 21.51 -3.94 3.31
N ASN A 354 22.22 -5.04 3.55
CA ASN A 354 22.25 -5.73 4.84
C ASN A 354 23.31 -5.23 5.82
N TYR A 355 24.02 -4.13 5.54
CA TYR A 355 24.99 -3.53 6.46
C TYR A 355 24.61 -2.10 6.81
N SER A 356 25.22 -1.59 7.87
CA SER A 356 24.90 -0.30 8.49
C SER A 356 25.66 0.87 7.88
N ASP A 357 25.05 2.04 7.98
CA ASP A 357 25.70 3.31 7.62
C ASP A 357 26.59 3.76 8.77
N ALA A 358 27.63 4.53 8.46
CA ALA A 358 28.44 5.12 9.51
C ALA A 358 27.70 6.25 10.20
N ALA A 359 27.88 6.34 11.53
CA ALA A 359 27.49 7.51 12.29
C ALA A 359 28.36 8.69 11.86
N LYS A 360 27.72 9.86 11.73
CA LYS A 360 28.38 11.14 11.45
C LYS A 360 27.77 12.26 12.29
N ASP A 361 28.63 13.11 12.85
CA ASP A 361 28.22 14.36 13.51
C ASP A 361 28.87 15.58 12.82
N PRO A 362 28.35 15.99 11.64
CA PRO A 362 28.94 17.08 10.86
C PRO A 362 29.07 18.42 11.58
N GLN A 363 28.35 18.62 12.70
CA GLN A 363 28.41 19.87 13.45
C GLN A 363 29.60 19.95 14.41
N ASN A 364 29.96 18.83 15.02
CA ASN A 364 30.96 18.79 16.09
C ASN A 364 32.22 18.02 15.67
N GLU A 365 32.09 17.07 14.75
CA GLU A 365 33.11 16.10 14.35
C GLU A 365 33.07 15.94 12.81
N ASP A 366 33.29 17.06 12.12
CA ASP A 366 33.21 17.18 10.67
C ASP A 366 34.12 16.16 9.95
N ASN A 367 33.61 15.56 8.86
CA ASN A 367 34.26 14.56 8.01
C ASN A 367 34.68 13.24 8.71
N LYS A 368 34.41 13.09 10.00
CA LYS A 368 34.67 11.85 10.75
C LYS A 368 33.49 10.89 10.62
N ARG A 369 33.79 9.60 10.57
CA ARG A 369 32.83 8.50 10.44
C ARG A 369 33.17 7.39 11.41
N VAL A 370 32.15 6.82 12.04
CA VAL A 370 32.32 5.67 12.92
C VAL A 370 31.21 4.64 12.68
N VAL A 371 31.59 3.37 12.54
CA VAL A 371 30.64 2.26 12.35
C VAL A 371 31.12 1.02 13.07
N THR A 372 30.18 0.25 13.61
CA THR A 372 30.44 -1.07 14.19
C THR A 372 29.71 -2.12 13.39
N HIS A 373 30.41 -3.20 13.02
CA HIS A 373 29.81 -4.37 12.38
C HIS A 373 30.16 -5.66 13.12
N PRO A 374 29.25 -6.61 13.25
CA PRO A 374 29.63 -7.96 13.66
C PRO A 374 30.40 -8.66 12.51
N GLU A 375 31.32 -9.56 12.86
CA GLU A 375 32.09 -10.35 11.87
C GLU A 375 31.23 -11.30 11.03
N LYS A 376 30.05 -11.69 11.54
CA LYS A 376 29.05 -12.51 10.86
C LYS A 376 27.67 -11.91 11.06
N LEU A 377 26.77 -12.13 10.11
CA LEU A 377 25.36 -11.81 10.28
C LEU A 377 24.70 -12.81 11.24
N ARG A 378 24.99 -14.11 11.06
CA ARG A 378 24.46 -15.22 11.85
C ARG A 378 25.56 -15.94 12.64
N TYR A 379 25.32 -16.13 13.94
CA TYR A 379 26.14 -16.91 14.85
C TYR A 379 25.38 -18.15 15.34
N SER A 380 26.12 -19.21 15.65
CA SER A 380 25.57 -20.40 16.31
C SER A 380 25.26 -20.11 17.78
N ALA A 381 24.35 -20.87 18.38
CA ALA A 381 24.06 -20.74 19.80
C ALA A 381 25.33 -21.01 20.64
N GLY A 382 25.67 -20.09 21.55
CA GLY A 382 26.87 -20.17 22.37
C GLY A 382 28.18 -19.77 21.70
N GLU A 383 28.17 -19.41 20.41
CA GLU A 383 29.33 -18.85 19.72
C GLU A 383 29.66 -17.45 20.23
N ASP A 384 30.95 -17.12 20.35
CA ASP A 384 31.40 -15.78 20.71
C ASP A 384 31.13 -14.79 19.57
N VAL A 385 30.57 -13.63 19.90
CA VAL A 385 30.29 -12.57 18.93
C VAL A 385 31.45 -11.59 18.92
N ASN A 386 32.06 -11.40 17.75
CA ASN A 386 33.08 -10.36 17.55
C ASN A 386 32.45 -9.16 16.82
N LEU A 387 32.59 -7.98 17.40
CA LEU A 387 32.22 -6.70 16.79
C LEU A 387 33.50 -5.94 16.41
N ARG A 388 33.58 -5.49 15.17
CA ARG A 388 34.67 -4.67 14.65
C ARG A 388 34.23 -3.23 14.54
N VAL A 389 35.01 -2.32 15.12
CA VAL A 389 34.73 -0.88 15.14
C VAL A 389 35.70 -0.17 14.22
N TYR A 390 35.15 0.60 13.30
CA TYR A 390 35.89 1.34 12.29
C TYR A 390 35.70 2.83 12.52
N SER A 391 36.80 3.58 12.62
CA SER A 391 36.80 5.04 12.67
C SER A 391 37.66 5.56 11.54
N TYR A 392 37.09 6.38 10.66
CA TYR A 392 37.77 6.87 9.46
C TYR A 392 37.29 8.26 9.07
N VAL A 393 37.96 8.85 8.09
CA VAL A 393 37.58 10.15 7.50
C VAL A 393 37.28 10.00 6.02
N THR A 394 36.41 10.87 5.50
CA THR A 394 35.96 10.86 4.11
C THR A 394 37.08 11.20 3.11
N ASN A 395 38.02 12.06 3.50
CA ASN A 395 39.24 12.36 2.75
C ASN A 395 40.48 12.22 3.65
N PRO A 396 41.12 11.04 3.70
CA PRO A 396 42.28 10.78 4.54
C PRO A 396 43.42 11.80 4.39
N ASP A 397 43.71 12.24 3.17
CA ASP A 397 44.88 13.07 2.88
C ASP A 397 44.79 14.49 3.46
N SER A 398 43.59 14.93 3.87
CA SER A 398 43.37 16.22 4.55
C SER A 398 43.57 16.17 6.07
N TRP A 399 43.91 15.02 6.63
CA TRP A 399 43.96 14.81 8.08
C TRP A 399 45.34 14.44 8.59
N SER A 400 45.70 14.91 9.78
CA SER A 400 46.98 14.55 10.40
C SER A 400 47.04 13.05 10.73
N GLN A 401 48.23 12.45 10.64
CA GLN A 401 48.48 11.04 10.97
C GLN A 401 48.09 10.62 12.41
N ASN A 402 48.00 11.59 13.33
CA ASN A 402 47.65 11.37 14.74
C ASN A 402 46.21 11.77 15.05
N ALA A 403 45.39 12.07 14.03
CA ALA A 403 43.99 12.43 14.23
C ALA A 403 43.20 11.27 14.82
N ASP A 404 42.31 11.58 15.76
CA ASP A 404 41.48 10.62 16.46
C ASP A 404 40.05 11.15 16.71
N VAL A 405 39.22 10.25 17.22
CA VAL A 405 37.91 10.53 17.81
C VAL A 405 38.05 10.30 19.31
N ASP A 406 37.76 11.33 20.13
CA ASP A 406 37.92 11.26 21.58
C ASP A 406 37.03 10.18 22.18
N TRP A 407 35.74 10.13 21.81
CA TRP A 407 34.79 9.13 22.30
C TRP A 407 33.98 8.48 21.19
N ILE A 408 33.85 7.16 21.28
CA ILE A 408 32.88 6.36 20.53
C ILE A 408 31.99 5.63 21.53
N SER A 409 30.68 5.76 21.40
CA SER A 409 29.72 5.05 22.22
C SER A 409 29.08 3.90 21.45
N ILE A 410 29.14 2.70 22.02
CA ILE A 410 28.51 1.48 21.48
C ILE A 410 27.50 1.00 22.52
N LEU A 411 26.24 0.95 22.11
CA LEU A 411 25.13 0.56 22.96
C LEU A 411 24.53 -0.75 22.44
N ILE A 412 24.58 -1.79 23.26
CA ILE A 412 23.91 -3.07 22.99
C ILE A 412 22.57 -3.02 23.69
N LYS A 413 21.51 -2.96 22.89
CA LYS A 413 20.15 -2.69 23.36
C LYS A 413 19.54 -3.87 24.10
N ASP A 414 18.75 -3.55 25.12
CA ASP A 414 17.87 -4.48 25.84
C ASP A 414 18.57 -5.71 26.40
N THR A 415 19.89 -5.60 26.66
CA THR A 415 20.72 -6.70 27.13
C THR A 415 21.78 -6.20 28.09
N HIS A 416 21.80 -6.76 29.30
CA HIS A 416 22.81 -6.50 30.32
C HIS A 416 23.92 -7.57 30.26
N ILE A 417 25.11 -7.18 29.78
CA ILE A 417 26.27 -8.06 29.60
C ILE A 417 27.28 -7.78 30.72
N ASN A 418 27.66 -8.82 31.45
CA ASN A 418 28.68 -8.71 32.49
C ASN A 418 30.04 -8.37 31.88
N SER A 419 30.82 -7.49 32.52
CA SER A 419 32.15 -7.09 32.06
C SER A 419 33.11 -8.26 31.86
N SER A 420 33.00 -9.33 32.66
CA SER A 420 33.80 -10.57 32.51
C SER A 420 33.57 -11.31 31.18
N ARG A 421 32.51 -10.97 30.46
CA ARG A 421 32.15 -11.56 29.16
C ARG A 421 32.49 -10.66 27.98
N ILE A 422 33.15 -9.52 28.24
CA ILE A 422 33.55 -8.54 27.23
C ILE A 422 35.06 -8.46 27.24
N ASP A 423 35.70 -8.89 26.16
CA ASP A 423 37.12 -8.62 25.91
C ASP A 423 37.21 -7.59 24.78
N ILE A 424 38.13 -6.63 24.90
CA ILE A 424 38.33 -5.60 23.89
C ILE A 424 39.80 -5.56 23.52
N ASP A 425 40.09 -5.73 22.24
CA ASP A 425 41.39 -5.49 21.65
C ASP A 425 41.37 -4.18 20.86
N LYS A 426 42.50 -3.47 20.87
CA LYS A 426 42.73 -2.28 20.06
C LYS A 426 43.86 -2.53 19.07
N ILE A 427 43.74 -1.94 17.89
CA ILE A 427 44.78 -1.93 16.87
C ILE A 427 45.39 -0.54 16.83
N VAL A 428 46.65 -0.45 17.28
CA VAL A 428 47.39 0.81 17.43
C VAL A 428 48.62 0.79 16.53
N GLY A 429 48.94 1.94 15.96
CA GLY A 429 49.99 2.10 14.96
C GLY A 429 49.73 3.34 14.11
N ASN A 430 50.75 3.78 13.40
CA ASN A 430 50.70 4.90 12.45
C ASN A 430 51.90 4.81 11.50
N ARG A 431 52.11 5.83 10.66
CA ARG A 431 53.25 5.88 9.72
C ARG A 431 54.63 5.71 10.39
N ASN A 432 54.77 6.08 11.67
CA ASN A 432 56.03 6.08 12.42
C ASN A 432 56.15 4.90 13.40
N SER A 433 55.08 4.16 13.66
CA SER A 433 55.01 3.08 14.65
C SER A 433 54.37 1.83 14.06
N ASN A 434 54.92 0.66 14.38
CA ASN A 434 54.35 -0.59 13.89
C ASN A 434 52.90 -0.74 14.35
N TYR A 435 52.03 -1.15 13.43
CA TYR A 435 50.71 -1.62 13.84
C TYR A 435 50.83 -2.90 14.66
N GLY A 436 50.10 -2.93 15.76
CA GLY A 436 50.00 -4.05 16.68
C GLY A 436 48.60 -4.16 17.25
N LYS A 437 48.19 -5.40 17.49
CA LYS A 437 46.96 -5.73 18.21
C LYS A 437 47.28 -5.91 19.69
N ASP A 438 46.74 -5.04 20.53
CA ASP A 438 46.98 -5.01 21.97
C ASP A 438 45.66 -5.15 22.74
N PRO A 439 45.60 -5.86 23.88
CA PRO A 439 44.46 -5.82 24.78
C PRO A 439 44.21 -4.38 25.27
N ALA A 440 42.95 -3.93 25.23
CA ALA A 440 42.57 -2.61 25.71
C ALA A 440 42.43 -2.59 27.25
N ASN A 441 42.88 -1.51 27.88
CA ASN A 441 42.79 -1.34 29.33
C ASN A 441 41.48 -0.64 29.73
N GLN A 442 40.70 -1.26 30.61
CA GLN A 442 39.51 -0.65 31.19
C GLN A 442 39.91 0.61 31.99
N PHE A 443 39.08 1.65 31.93
CA PHE A 443 39.27 2.99 32.52
C PHE A 443 40.36 3.86 31.87
N VAL A 444 41.12 3.33 30.92
CA VAL A 444 42.11 4.09 30.15
C VAL A 444 41.68 4.18 28.69
N ASP A 445 41.56 3.02 28.04
CA ASP A 445 41.22 2.87 26.64
C ASP A 445 39.71 2.75 26.42
N TYR A 446 39.00 2.13 27.37
CA TYR A 446 37.56 1.99 27.29
C TYR A 446 36.87 2.03 28.66
N PHE A 447 35.58 2.34 28.66
CA PHE A 447 34.71 2.28 29.82
C PHE A 447 33.52 1.38 29.51
N HIS A 448 33.09 0.62 30.51
CA HIS A 448 31.92 -0.23 30.45
C HIS A 448 30.97 0.19 31.57
N SER A 449 29.70 0.34 31.23
CA SER A 449 28.64 0.74 32.15
C SER A 449 27.28 0.29 31.63
N TYR A 450 26.23 0.58 32.39
CA TYR A 450 24.85 0.22 32.04
C TYR A 450 23.98 1.47 31.93
N SER A 451 23.07 1.47 30.96
CA SER A 451 22.06 2.52 30.79
C SER A 451 20.69 1.86 30.77
N GLY A 452 20.02 1.80 31.94
CA GLY A 452 18.83 0.97 32.10
C GLY A 452 19.13 -0.52 31.85
N SER A 453 18.42 -1.13 30.89
CA SER A 453 18.64 -2.51 30.44
C SER A 453 19.76 -2.66 29.40
N ASP A 454 20.34 -1.56 28.92
CA ASP A 454 21.34 -1.58 27.85
C ASP A 454 22.77 -1.72 28.41
N THR A 455 23.64 -2.37 27.64
CA THR A 455 25.09 -2.37 27.90
C THR A 455 25.76 -1.27 27.09
N LEU A 456 26.49 -0.37 27.75
CA LEU A 456 27.24 0.70 27.12
C LEU A 456 28.75 0.42 27.19
N ILE A 457 29.40 0.47 26.03
CA ILE A 457 30.85 0.45 25.88
C ILE A 457 31.27 1.79 25.28
N ARG A 458 32.18 2.50 25.94
CA ARG A 458 32.77 3.75 25.43
C ARG A 458 34.24 3.51 25.13
N LEU A 459 34.64 3.75 23.89
CA LEU A 459 36.03 3.63 23.43
C LEU A 459 36.64 5.02 23.34
N ARG A 460 37.90 5.16 23.76
CA ARG A 460 38.59 6.44 23.84
C ARG A 460 39.70 6.56 22.81
N ASN A 461 39.90 7.76 22.25
CA ASN A 461 41.01 8.13 21.37
C ASN A 461 41.19 7.15 20.19
N SER A 462 40.10 6.87 19.47
CA SER A 462 40.14 5.95 18.32
C SER A 462 40.79 6.65 17.12
N PRO A 463 41.93 6.15 16.58
CA PRO A 463 42.60 6.85 15.50
C PRO A 463 41.83 6.78 14.18
N LEU A 464 41.93 7.85 13.39
CA LEU A 464 41.20 8.02 12.13
C LEU A 464 42.02 7.65 10.90
N ARG A 465 43.35 7.66 11.03
CA ARG A 465 44.29 7.39 9.93
C ARG A 465 44.88 5.99 10.03
N HIS A 466 45.12 5.40 8.87
CA HIS A 466 45.55 4.02 8.68
C HIS A 466 46.80 3.92 7.81
N GLU A 467 47.58 5.00 7.69
CA GLU A 467 48.72 5.07 6.76
C GLU A 467 49.69 3.89 6.88
N GLU A 468 50.15 3.40 5.73
CA GLU A 468 51.27 2.45 5.67
C GLU A 468 52.53 3.05 6.27
N ARG A 469 53.24 2.23 7.05
CA ARG A 469 54.52 2.59 7.66
C ARG A 469 55.56 2.90 6.60
N ASP A 470 56.34 3.94 6.82
CA ASP A 470 57.44 4.30 5.92
C ASP A 470 58.54 3.22 5.97
N THR A 471 58.87 2.62 4.82
CA THR A 471 59.84 1.51 4.74
C THR A 471 61.26 1.96 4.44
N PHE A 472 61.53 3.27 4.41
CA PHE A 472 62.87 3.81 4.12
C PHE A 472 63.92 3.49 5.21
N ILE A 473 63.49 2.99 6.37
CA ILE A 473 64.38 2.57 7.47
C ILE A 473 64.56 1.04 7.44
N PRO A 474 65.80 0.50 7.37
CA PRO A 474 66.05 -0.94 7.36
C PRO A 474 65.43 -1.67 8.56
N GLY A 475 64.73 -2.78 8.31
CA GLY A 475 64.09 -3.63 9.35
C GLY A 475 62.63 -3.30 9.66
N GLN A 476 62.02 -2.32 8.98
CA GLN A 476 60.60 -1.97 9.15
C GLN A 476 59.67 -2.79 8.25
N GLN A 477 58.54 -3.25 8.80
CA GLN A 477 57.52 -4.04 8.10
C GLN A 477 56.44 -3.16 7.46
N LYS A 478 55.89 -3.59 6.31
CA LYS A 478 54.80 -2.93 5.56
C LYS A 478 53.42 -3.06 6.21
N LYS A 479 53.29 -2.50 7.41
CA LYS A 479 52.04 -2.48 8.19
C LYS A 479 51.27 -1.19 7.95
N GLY A 480 49.95 -1.19 8.12
CA GLY A 480 49.04 -0.11 7.73
C GLY A 480 48.61 -0.20 6.26
N LEU A 481 47.75 0.70 5.78
CA LEU A 481 47.16 0.67 4.45
C LEU A 481 47.88 1.63 3.49
N ASN A 482 48.38 1.11 2.37
CA ASN A 482 48.95 1.94 1.32
C ASN A 482 47.83 2.74 0.62
N PRO A 483 48.03 4.04 0.32
CA PRO A 483 47.04 4.85 -0.39
C PRO A 483 46.53 4.25 -1.70
N ALA A 484 47.34 3.46 -2.41
CA ALA A 484 46.95 2.79 -3.66
C ALA A 484 45.86 1.71 -3.48
N TYR A 485 45.65 1.20 -2.26
CA TYR A 485 44.66 0.17 -1.94
C TYR A 485 43.42 0.70 -1.22
N ARG A 486 43.29 2.03 -1.10
CA ARG A 486 42.09 2.67 -0.56
C ARG A 486 40.88 2.38 -1.44
N LEU A 487 39.73 2.16 -0.82
CA LEU A 487 38.47 2.01 -1.55
C LEU A 487 37.79 3.36 -1.65
N TYR A 488 37.55 3.82 -2.89
CA TYR A 488 36.90 5.11 -3.17
C TYR A 488 37.57 6.31 -2.49
N GLY A 489 38.90 6.26 -2.36
CA GLY A 489 39.70 7.29 -1.67
C GLY A 489 39.68 7.20 -0.14
N MET A 490 38.90 6.30 0.47
CA MET A 490 38.77 6.15 1.91
C MET A 490 39.63 5.01 2.47
N GLU A 491 40.03 5.14 3.73
CA GLU A 491 40.70 4.10 4.52
C GLU A 491 39.68 3.21 5.26
N TYR A 492 38.59 2.85 4.58
CA TYR A 492 37.50 2.03 5.12
C TYR A 492 37.35 0.72 4.32
N ILE A 493 37.80 -0.39 4.92
CA ILE A 493 37.69 -1.73 4.34
C ILE A 493 37.17 -2.66 5.44
N PRO A 494 35.84 -2.92 5.47
CA PRO A 494 35.22 -3.66 6.57
C PRO A 494 35.12 -5.17 6.32
N CYS A 495 35.46 -5.65 5.12
CA CYS A 495 35.35 -7.06 4.76
C CYS A 495 36.59 -7.89 5.18
N PRO A 496 36.46 -9.22 5.29
CA PRO A 496 37.61 -10.11 5.35
C PRO A 496 38.29 -10.15 3.99
N VAL A 497 39.56 -9.75 3.92
CA VAL A 497 40.30 -9.64 2.64
C VAL A 497 41.03 -10.91 2.24
N ASP A 498 41.35 -11.77 3.22
CA ASP A 498 42.03 -13.05 3.03
C ASP A 498 41.05 -14.22 2.88
N ASN A 499 41.59 -15.46 2.86
CA ASN A 499 40.94 -16.76 2.69
C ASN A 499 39.76 -17.02 3.67
N ASN A 500 38.69 -16.23 3.55
CA ASN A 500 37.48 -16.24 4.36
C ASN A 500 37.76 -16.18 5.87
N ASN A 501 38.59 -15.23 6.28
CA ASN A 501 38.86 -14.95 7.69
C ASN A 501 39.24 -13.47 7.91
N PHE A 502 39.26 -13.05 9.16
CA PHE A 502 39.72 -11.72 9.58
C PHE A 502 41.15 -11.76 10.16
N ASN A 503 42.05 -12.54 9.56
CA ASN A 503 43.42 -12.65 10.08
C ASN A 503 44.37 -11.56 9.57
N THR A 504 44.05 -10.87 8.46
CA THR A 504 44.84 -9.69 8.06
C THR A 504 44.14 -8.39 8.39
N ASP A 505 44.58 -7.86 9.52
CA ASP A 505 44.31 -6.52 10.00
C ASP A 505 45.48 -5.59 9.64
N LEU A 506 45.46 -4.35 10.13
CA LEU A 506 46.49 -3.34 9.85
C LEU A 506 47.91 -3.76 10.27
N ASP A 507 48.03 -4.72 11.18
CA ASP A 507 49.30 -5.25 11.68
C ASP A 507 49.94 -6.30 10.76
N SER A 508 49.24 -6.73 9.71
CA SER A 508 49.75 -7.65 8.69
C SER A 508 50.71 -6.95 7.72
N GLN A 509 51.36 -7.72 6.84
CA GLN A 509 52.20 -7.21 5.74
C GLN A 509 51.54 -7.33 4.36
N THR A 510 50.24 -7.65 4.29
CA THR A 510 49.49 -7.80 3.02
C THR A 510 49.17 -6.44 2.39
N ASN A 511 48.85 -6.40 1.09
CA ASN A 511 48.54 -5.14 0.40
C ASN A 511 47.23 -4.51 0.91
N VAL A 512 46.12 -5.24 0.74
CA VAL A 512 44.81 -4.90 1.31
C VAL A 512 44.70 -5.46 2.72
N LYS A 513 43.98 -4.74 3.59
CA LYS A 513 43.87 -5.05 5.02
C LYS A 513 42.50 -4.64 5.54
N ASN A 514 41.95 -5.37 6.51
CA ASN A 514 40.79 -4.89 7.27
C ASN A 514 41.21 -3.69 8.12
N THR A 515 40.39 -2.63 8.14
CA THR A 515 40.75 -1.35 8.79
C THR A 515 40.10 -1.13 10.15
N ALA A 516 39.65 -2.20 10.83
CA ALA A 516 39.11 -2.06 12.19
C ALA A 516 40.17 -1.49 13.15
N ARG A 517 39.76 -0.59 14.04
CA ARG A 517 40.60 -0.06 15.12
C ARG A 517 40.35 -0.78 16.45
N TRP A 518 39.17 -1.39 16.61
CA TRP A 518 38.81 -2.12 17.81
C TRP A 518 38.09 -3.41 17.47
N ILE A 519 38.31 -4.43 18.29
CA ILE A 519 37.63 -5.71 18.22
C ILE A 519 37.03 -5.98 19.61
N ILE A 520 35.72 -6.00 19.70
CA ILE A 520 34.98 -6.29 20.93
C ILE A 520 34.47 -7.73 20.83
N LYS A 521 34.97 -8.62 21.68
CA LYS A 521 34.50 -9.99 21.80
C LYS A 521 33.50 -10.10 22.94
N ILE A 522 32.33 -10.66 22.65
CA ILE A 522 31.27 -10.89 23.61
C ILE A 522 31.02 -12.39 23.73
N LYS A 523 31.26 -12.92 24.93
CA LYS A 523 31.22 -14.36 25.19
C LYS A 523 29.81 -14.85 25.54
N GLY A 524 29.39 -15.96 24.95
CA GLY A 524 28.26 -16.79 25.38
C GLY A 524 26.86 -16.15 25.39
N LEU A 525 26.58 -15.21 24.49
CA LEU A 525 25.25 -14.56 24.44
C LEU A 525 24.12 -15.59 24.18
N PRO A 526 22.96 -15.47 24.86
CA PRO A 526 21.81 -16.33 24.59
C PRO A 526 21.33 -16.25 23.14
N SER A 527 20.63 -17.29 22.69
CA SER A 527 20.00 -17.27 21.37
C SER A 527 18.91 -16.19 21.29
N ASN A 528 19.17 -15.17 20.48
CA ASN A 528 18.24 -14.08 20.17
C ASN A 528 18.82 -13.28 19.00
N TYR A 529 18.09 -12.27 18.52
CA TYR A 529 18.68 -11.17 17.77
C TYR A 529 19.04 -10.02 18.71
N TYR A 530 20.12 -9.29 18.41
CA TYR A 530 20.58 -8.16 19.20
C TYR A 530 20.76 -6.93 18.32
N THR A 531 20.45 -5.77 18.87
CA THR A 531 20.64 -4.46 18.22
C THR A 531 21.85 -3.77 18.81
N ILE A 532 22.76 -3.32 17.95
CA ILE A 532 23.96 -2.58 18.33
C ILE A 532 23.88 -1.18 17.71
N GLU A 533 23.94 -0.16 18.56
CA GLU A 533 23.95 1.24 18.13
C GLU A 533 25.34 1.85 18.36
N THR A 534 25.86 2.56 17.36
CA THR A 534 27.16 3.26 17.43
C THR A 534 26.97 4.75 17.22
N ARG A 535 27.66 5.55 18.03
CA ARG A 535 27.61 7.02 18.03
C ARG A 535 29.02 7.61 18.16
N ILE A 536 29.22 8.78 17.56
CA ILE A 536 30.38 9.64 17.85
C ILE A 536 30.07 10.46 19.11
N GLY A 537 31.01 10.50 20.04
CA GLY A 537 30.85 11.15 21.34
C GLY A 537 30.32 10.23 22.44
N ASP A 538 30.22 10.77 23.65
CA ASP A 538 29.72 10.09 24.86
C ASP A 538 28.29 10.51 25.26
N ASN A 539 27.71 11.49 24.55
CA ASN A 539 26.37 11.99 24.82
C ASN A 539 25.28 11.10 24.20
N LEU A 540 24.60 10.33 25.05
CA LEU A 540 23.51 9.44 24.64
C LEU A 540 22.19 10.14 24.32
N ASN A 541 22.07 11.46 24.58
CA ASN A 541 20.91 12.24 24.18
C ASN A 541 20.98 12.68 22.71
N THR A 542 22.15 12.58 22.08
CA THR A 542 22.37 12.80 20.64
C THR A 542 22.58 11.47 19.91
N GLY A 543 22.37 11.42 18.59
CA GLY A 543 22.41 10.14 17.88
C GLY A 543 21.18 9.30 18.23
N THR A 544 20.02 9.93 18.27
CA THR A 544 18.71 9.28 18.41
C THR A 544 17.87 9.60 17.18
N LEU A 545 16.78 8.86 16.95
CA LEU A 545 15.90 9.10 15.81
C LEU A 545 15.31 10.52 15.79
N THR A 546 15.20 11.17 16.96
CA THR A 546 14.63 12.52 17.13
C THR A 546 15.68 13.62 17.30
N ASN A 547 16.90 13.30 17.72
CA ASN A 547 17.96 14.28 17.97
C ASN A 547 19.30 13.86 17.35
N LYS A 548 19.74 14.63 16.35
CA LYS A 548 20.92 14.33 15.52
C LYS A 548 20.92 12.89 14.96
N PRO A 549 19.91 12.52 14.15
CA PRO A 549 19.78 11.15 13.64
C PRO A 549 20.97 10.70 12.78
N SER A 550 21.69 11.62 12.15
CA SER A 550 22.91 11.30 11.40
C SER A 550 24.03 10.69 12.25
N ASN A 551 24.06 10.97 13.56
CA ASN A 551 25.05 10.43 14.49
C ASN A 551 24.62 9.07 15.09
N LEU A 552 23.75 8.34 14.40
CA LEU A 552 23.29 7.02 14.80
C LEU A 552 23.58 6.02 13.69
N SER A 553 24.45 5.06 13.99
CA SER A 553 24.61 3.85 13.20
C SER A 553 23.96 2.69 13.94
N ARG A 554 23.21 1.84 13.25
CA ARG A 554 22.54 0.67 13.84
C ARG A 554 22.81 -0.59 13.05
N THR A 555 23.30 -1.62 13.71
CA THR A 555 23.55 -2.95 13.14
C THR A 555 22.87 -4.04 13.98
N TYR A 556 22.80 -5.24 13.43
CA TYR A 556 22.08 -6.37 14.01
C TYR A 556 22.90 -7.64 13.91
N VAL A 557 22.71 -8.51 14.89
CA VAL A 557 23.31 -9.84 14.93
C VAL A 557 22.27 -10.87 15.36
N TRP A 558 22.26 -12.04 14.72
CA TRP A 558 21.34 -13.14 14.99
C TRP A 558 22.10 -14.33 15.56
N ILE A 559 21.77 -14.76 16.77
CA ILE A 559 22.45 -15.84 17.49
C ILE A 559 21.47 -17.01 17.67
N GLY A 560 21.80 -18.17 17.11
CA GLY A 560 20.94 -19.36 17.20
C GLY A 560 19.57 -19.21 16.52
N VAL A 561 19.33 -18.12 15.80
CA VAL A 561 18.10 -17.82 15.07
C VAL A 561 18.45 -17.44 13.62
N THR A 562 17.50 -17.63 12.70
CA THR A 562 17.71 -17.32 11.28
C THR A 562 17.38 -15.84 11.02
N PRO A 563 18.27 -15.07 10.36
CA PRO A 563 17.96 -13.71 9.95
C PRO A 563 16.77 -13.65 8.96
N PRO A 564 16.01 -12.54 8.93
CA PRO A 564 15.01 -12.28 7.88
C PRO A 564 15.62 -12.47 6.48
N VAL A 565 14.84 -12.95 5.52
CA VAL A 565 15.34 -13.27 4.16
C VAL A 565 15.93 -12.03 3.48
N THR A 566 15.30 -10.87 3.67
CA THR A 566 15.76 -9.57 3.17
C THR A 566 17.04 -9.04 3.82
N GLU A 567 17.53 -9.70 4.89
CA GLU A 567 18.77 -9.37 5.59
C GLU A 567 19.93 -10.32 5.25
N GLN A 568 19.63 -11.50 4.71
CA GLN A 568 20.65 -12.52 4.42
C GLN A 568 21.60 -12.13 3.28
N TYR A 569 21.13 -11.25 2.38
CA TYR A 569 21.83 -10.92 1.14
C TYR A 569 22.18 -9.44 1.05
N GLN A 570 23.29 -9.14 0.38
CA GLN A 570 23.58 -7.81 -0.11
C GLN A 570 23.04 -7.68 -1.54
N PHE A 571 21.87 -7.05 -1.69
CA PHE A 571 21.27 -6.85 -3.01
C PHE A 571 21.93 -5.72 -3.82
N ILE A 572 22.43 -4.70 -3.12
CA ILE A 572 23.03 -3.50 -3.73
C ILE A 572 24.32 -3.08 -3.01
N GLY A 573 25.18 -2.37 -3.75
CA GLY A 573 26.47 -1.85 -3.27
C GLY A 573 27.65 -2.80 -3.52
N ASP A 574 28.85 -2.29 -3.27
CA ASP A 574 30.10 -3.01 -3.52
C ASP A 574 30.30 -4.19 -2.54
N PRO A 575 30.59 -5.41 -3.02
CA PRO A 575 30.84 -6.57 -2.15
C PRO A 575 32.02 -6.39 -1.18
N ARG A 576 33.01 -5.56 -1.49
CA ARG A 576 34.16 -5.25 -0.61
C ARG A 576 33.78 -4.42 0.62
N HIS A 577 32.60 -3.81 0.63
CA HIS A 577 32.05 -3.15 1.81
C HIS A 577 31.10 -4.04 2.62
N CYS A 578 30.80 -5.27 2.17
CA CYS A 578 30.03 -6.21 2.97
C CYS A 578 30.91 -6.75 4.12
N PRO A 579 30.55 -6.47 5.38
CA PRO A 579 31.41 -6.81 6.52
C PRO A 579 31.28 -8.27 6.95
N TYR A 580 30.33 -9.03 6.41
CA TYR A 580 29.92 -10.31 6.97
C TYR A 580 30.65 -11.48 6.32
N LEU A 581 31.36 -12.25 7.15
CA LEU A 581 32.13 -13.41 6.71
C LEU A 581 31.24 -14.54 6.19
N ASP A 582 30.11 -14.80 6.85
CA ASP A 582 29.13 -15.81 6.43
C ASP A 582 28.48 -15.42 5.09
N THR A 583 28.15 -14.15 4.89
CA THR A 583 27.69 -13.65 3.59
C THR A 583 28.74 -13.86 2.49
N LYS A 584 30.04 -13.65 2.77
CA LYS A 584 31.12 -13.97 1.83
C LYS A 584 31.22 -15.46 1.51
N GLN A 585 31.25 -16.30 2.54
CA GLN A 585 31.39 -17.76 2.40
C GLN A 585 30.24 -18.41 1.64
N SER A 586 29.03 -17.84 1.72
CA SER A 586 27.85 -18.33 1.00
C SER A 586 27.60 -17.64 -0.34
N HIS A 587 28.49 -16.74 -0.79
CA HIS A 587 28.30 -15.92 -1.99
C HIS A 587 27.00 -15.09 -1.95
N TYR A 588 26.61 -14.60 -0.78
CA TYR A 588 25.42 -13.78 -0.56
C TYR A 588 25.70 -12.27 -0.70
N TYR A 589 26.90 -11.91 -1.14
CA TYR A 589 27.24 -10.54 -1.53
C TYR A 589 26.70 -10.20 -2.93
N ASN A 590 26.69 -8.93 -3.32
CA ASN A 590 26.26 -8.53 -4.65
C ASN A 590 27.26 -8.97 -5.73
N TRP A 591 26.86 -9.87 -6.63
CA TRP A 591 27.75 -10.39 -7.68
C TRP A 591 28.03 -9.38 -8.78
N TYR A 592 27.11 -8.45 -9.03
CA TYR A 592 27.10 -7.67 -10.27
C TYR A 592 27.56 -6.24 -10.10
N TYR A 593 28.03 -5.86 -8.91
CA TYR A 593 28.50 -4.49 -8.68
C TYR A 593 29.82 -4.22 -9.40
N ILE A 594 30.87 -5.00 -9.17
CA ILE A 594 32.18 -4.80 -9.81
C ILE A 594 32.92 -6.13 -9.87
N GLN A 595 33.62 -6.40 -10.96
CA GLN A 595 34.49 -7.57 -11.04
C GLN A 595 35.69 -7.41 -10.11
N ILE A 596 35.86 -8.37 -9.18
CA ILE A 596 37.05 -8.48 -8.35
C ILE A 596 37.96 -9.56 -8.96
N PRO A 597 39.19 -9.20 -9.36
CA PRO A 597 40.10 -10.19 -9.95
C PRO A 597 40.40 -11.33 -8.98
N ILE A 598 40.22 -12.59 -9.42
CA ILE A 598 40.50 -13.80 -8.62
C ILE A 598 41.96 -13.84 -8.15
N THR A 599 42.88 -13.34 -8.98
CA THR A 599 44.31 -13.20 -8.64
C THR A 599 44.65 -11.93 -7.87
N GLY A 600 43.69 -11.00 -7.72
CA GLY A 600 43.86 -9.72 -7.05
C GLY A 600 43.95 -9.84 -5.53
N ASP A 601 44.12 -8.71 -4.85
CA ASP A 601 44.39 -8.68 -3.41
C ASP A 601 43.17 -9.11 -2.56
N TYR A 602 41.94 -8.86 -3.03
CA TYR A 602 40.71 -9.32 -2.38
C TYR A 602 40.40 -10.77 -2.77
N LYS A 603 40.66 -11.73 -1.88
CA LYS A 603 40.46 -13.17 -2.16
C LYS A 603 39.00 -13.60 -1.97
N ASN A 604 38.60 -14.70 -2.62
CA ASN A 604 37.30 -15.38 -2.44
C ASN A 604 36.05 -14.50 -2.68
N PHE A 605 36.12 -13.64 -3.70
CA PHE A 605 34.96 -13.00 -4.33
C PHE A 605 34.78 -13.55 -5.75
N ASP A 606 34.63 -14.88 -5.84
CA ASP A 606 34.78 -15.64 -7.08
C ASP A 606 33.59 -15.52 -8.06
N GLN A 607 32.41 -15.12 -7.58
CA GLN A 607 31.21 -14.88 -8.40
C GLN A 607 31.12 -13.46 -8.99
N THR A 608 32.03 -12.54 -8.64
CA THR A 608 31.84 -11.13 -8.98
C THR A 608 32.13 -10.81 -10.46
N ILE A 609 31.24 -10.06 -11.09
CA ILE A 609 31.38 -9.53 -12.45
C ILE A 609 30.94 -8.05 -12.52
N SER A 610 31.39 -7.32 -13.55
CA SER A 610 31.01 -5.92 -13.76
C SER A 610 29.66 -5.81 -14.49
N GLY A 611 28.57 -5.91 -13.72
CA GLY A 611 27.20 -5.70 -14.19
C GLY A 611 26.45 -6.98 -14.57
N TRP A 612 25.13 -6.99 -14.34
CA TRP A 612 24.22 -8.07 -14.76
C TRP A 612 23.63 -7.77 -16.14
N GLY A 613 23.55 -8.79 -16.99
CA GLY A 613 22.90 -8.70 -18.30
C GLY A 613 23.66 -7.87 -19.33
N ASN A 614 23.00 -7.58 -20.45
CA ASN A 614 23.58 -6.80 -21.55
C ASN A 614 23.81 -5.34 -21.16
N ASP A 615 22.90 -4.78 -20.37
CA ASP A 615 22.91 -3.39 -19.93
C ASP A 615 23.64 -3.22 -18.57
N ARG A 616 24.58 -4.14 -18.24
CA ARG A 616 25.53 -4.10 -17.10
C ARG A 616 25.01 -3.50 -15.77
N HIS A 617 23.87 -3.99 -15.28
CA HIS A 617 23.26 -3.45 -14.06
C HIS A 617 24.07 -3.78 -12.79
N GLU A 618 24.33 -2.79 -11.94
CA GLU A 618 25.16 -2.93 -10.73
C GLU A 618 24.48 -3.60 -9.52
N ILE A 619 23.29 -4.17 -9.74
CA ILE A 619 22.41 -4.70 -8.71
C ILE A 619 22.22 -6.20 -8.90
N ASP A 620 21.97 -6.92 -7.80
CA ASP A 620 21.73 -8.36 -7.85
C ASP A 620 20.28 -8.68 -8.25
N VAL A 621 19.98 -8.47 -9.54
CA VAL A 621 18.67 -8.75 -10.14
C VAL A 621 18.22 -10.19 -9.89
N PRO A 622 19.05 -11.22 -10.11
CA PRO A 622 18.64 -12.59 -9.84
C PRO A 622 18.28 -12.86 -8.39
N ARG A 623 18.95 -12.21 -7.43
CA ARG A 623 18.60 -12.33 -6.00
C ARG A 623 17.27 -11.66 -5.67
N PHE A 624 16.97 -10.49 -6.25
CA PHE A 624 15.64 -9.89 -6.14
C PHE A 624 14.57 -10.85 -6.68
N PHE A 625 14.77 -11.38 -7.88
CA PHE A 625 13.87 -12.34 -8.50
C PHE A 625 13.71 -13.63 -7.71
N GLN A 626 14.78 -14.14 -7.11
CA GLN A 626 14.70 -15.28 -6.20
C GLN A 626 13.75 -14.99 -5.03
N MET A 627 13.86 -13.82 -4.39
CA MET A 627 12.99 -13.44 -3.26
C MET A 627 11.51 -13.38 -3.66
N TYR A 628 11.19 -12.78 -4.81
CA TYR A 628 9.82 -12.77 -5.35
C TYR A 628 9.32 -14.20 -5.62
N ARG A 629 10.09 -14.96 -6.40
CA ARG A 629 9.73 -16.33 -6.81
C ARG A 629 9.52 -17.24 -5.60
N GLN A 630 10.41 -17.18 -4.60
CA GLN A 630 10.27 -17.97 -3.38
C GLN A 630 9.03 -17.58 -2.59
N GLY A 631 8.75 -16.27 -2.44
CA GLY A 631 7.53 -15.79 -1.80
C GLY A 631 6.27 -16.35 -2.48
N LEU A 632 6.21 -16.23 -3.82
CA LEU A 632 5.07 -16.73 -4.61
C LEU A 632 4.87 -18.24 -4.47
N LEU A 633 5.95 -19.02 -4.51
CA LEU A 633 5.92 -20.48 -4.33
C LEU A 633 5.52 -20.87 -2.90
N ASN A 634 6.03 -20.18 -1.88
CA ASN A 634 5.74 -20.48 -0.47
C ASN A 634 4.26 -20.24 -0.13
N THR A 635 3.62 -19.29 -0.78
CA THR A 635 2.23 -18.91 -0.51
C THR A 635 1.23 -19.54 -1.47
N THR A 636 1.64 -20.35 -2.44
CA THR A 636 0.74 -20.81 -3.53
C THR A 636 0.02 -19.65 -4.22
N ALA A 637 0.78 -18.60 -4.53
CA ALA A 637 0.22 -17.34 -5.03
C ALA A 637 -0.35 -17.45 -6.45
N ILE A 638 -1.30 -16.55 -6.73
CA ILE A 638 -1.73 -16.22 -8.09
C ILE A 638 -1.26 -14.79 -8.37
N TRP A 639 -0.49 -14.60 -9.44
CA TRP A 639 0.11 -13.30 -9.79
C TRP A 639 -0.12 -12.95 -11.26
N THR A 640 -0.38 -11.67 -11.54
CA THR A 640 -0.34 -11.12 -12.90
C THR A 640 0.35 -9.76 -12.92
N THR A 641 0.99 -9.45 -14.05
CA THR A 641 1.24 -8.06 -14.46
C THR A 641 0.08 -7.59 -15.34
N LEU A 642 -0.15 -6.28 -15.43
CA LEU A 642 -1.24 -5.77 -16.26
C LEU A 642 -1.06 -6.07 -17.76
N ASN A 643 0.14 -5.87 -18.28
CA ASN A 643 0.47 -6.14 -19.67
C ASN A 643 1.98 -6.07 -19.93
N GLY A 644 2.36 -6.52 -21.12
CA GLY A 644 3.62 -6.16 -21.78
C GLY A 644 4.71 -7.23 -21.65
N PHE A 645 5.95 -6.83 -21.93
CA PHE A 645 7.13 -7.65 -21.64
C PHE A 645 7.27 -7.77 -20.13
N SER A 646 6.93 -8.93 -19.57
CA SER A 646 6.97 -9.14 -18.14
C SER A 646 8.39 -8.91 -17.60
N PHE A 647 8.51 -8.02 -16.62
CA PHE A 647 9.76 -7.73 -15.90
C PHE A 647 10.87 -7.14 -16.77
N TYR A 648 10.52 -6.46 -17.86
CA TYR A 648 11.47 -5.84 -18.78
C TYR A 648 12.21 -4.65 -18.16
N TYR A 649 11.64 -4.04 -17.13
CA TYR A 649 12.25 -2.96 -16.34
C TYR A 649 12.19 -3.30 -14.85
N TYR A 650 13.08 -2.71 -14.06
CA TYR A 650 12.93 -2.63 -12.61
C TYR A 650 12.78 -1.17 -12.15
N GLY A 651 12.34 -0.95 -10.90
CA GLY A 651 12.30 0.39 -10.31
C GLY A 651 12.65 0.39 -8.83
N PHE A 652 13.65 1.19 -8.44
CA PHE A 652 14.03 1.49 -7.06
C PHE A 652 13.41 2.78 -6.52
N GLY A 653 12.72 3.54 -7.36
CA GLY A 653 12.08 4.78 -7.00
C GLY A 653 12.88 5.99 -7.46
N GLY A 654 12.18 6.98 -7.99
CA GLY A 654 12.76 8.23 -8.47
C GLY A 654 13.30 8.21 -9.89
N GLU A 655 13.24 7.09 -10.58
CA GLU A 655 13.58 7.02 -12.00
C GLU A 655 12.52 7.70 -12.85
N PHE A 656 12.92 8.24 -13.99
CA PHE A 656 12.00 8.87 -14.92
C PHE A 656 12.54 8.83 -16.34
N GLY A 657 11.61 8.71 -17.28
CA GLY A 657 11.87 8.45 -18.69
C GLY A 657 10.57 8.07 -19.39
N SER A 658 10.57 8.11 -20.72
CA SER A 658 9.41 7.73 -21.53
C SER A 658 9.78 7.62 -23.01
N ASP A 659 9.36 6.54 -23.67
CA ASP A 659 9.36 6.40 -25.12
C ASP A 659 7.95 6.29 -25.73
N GLN A 660 6.92 6.57 -24.91
CA GLN A 660 5.51 6.46 -25.28
C GLN A 660 4.80 7.82 -25.26
N ASP A 661 3.69 7.93 -25.98
CA ASP A 661 2.80 9.09 -25.88
C ASP A 661 2.25 9.26 -24.44
N PRO A 662 2.13 10.50 -23.93
CA PRO A 662 2.33 11.78 -24.63
C PRO A 662 3.78 12.31 -24.63
N LEU A 663 4.76 11.52 -24.19
CA LEU A 663 6.17 11.90 -24.06
C LEU A 663 7.09 10.98 -24.90
N PRO A 664 6.99 11.02 -26.25
CA PRO A 664 7.72 10.09 -27.13
C PRO A 664 9.22 10.43 -27.29
N SER A 665 9.69 11.57 -26.79
CA SER A 665 11.09 12.01 -26.84
C SER A 665 11.71 12.12 -25.44
N ALA A 666 11.21 11.35 -24.47
CA ALA A 666 11.50 11.47 -23.04
C ALA A 666 10.98 12.76 -22.39
N ILE A 667 11.43 13.05 -21.16
CA ILE A 667 10.89 14.13 -20.34
C ILE A 667 11.65 15.43 -20.63
N PRO A 668 10.96 16.55 -20.93
CA PRO A 668 11.61 17.81 -21.24
C PRO A 668 12.04 18.58 -19.98
N PHE A 669 13.25 19.12 -20.01
CA PHE A 669 13.84 19.94 -18.95
C PHE A 669 14.67 21.12 -19.49
N LEU A 670 15.05 22.03 -18.60
CA LEU A 670 16.28 22.82 -18.76
C LEU A 670 17.49 21.98 -18.32
N LYS A 671 18.67 22.21 -18.91
CA LYS A 671 19.83 21.32 -18.75
C LYS A 671 20.39 21.27 -17.33
N GLN A 672 20.12 22.24 -16.47
CA GLN A 672 20.38 22.10 -15.04
C GLN A 672 19.42 21.06 -14.42
N PRO A 673 19.92 19.99 -13.76
CA PRO A 673 21.25 19.87 -13.15
C PRO A 673 22.21 18.86 -13.82
N TRP A 674 22.14 18.63 -15.12
CA TRP A 674 22.97 17.64 -15.83
C TRP A 674 24.18 18.24 -16.56
N THR A 675 24.60 19.44 -16.18
CA THR A 675 25.76 20.10 -16.80
C THR A 675 26.69 20.70 -15.75
N ASN A 676 27.98 20.54 -16.00
CA ASN A 676 29.05 21.15 -15.24
C ASN A 676 29.44 22.54 -15.81
N VAL A 677 28.78 23.00 -16.88
CA VAL A 677 29.12 24.25 -17.59
C VAL A 677 28.03 25.32 -17.41
N ASN A 678 28.35 26.40 -16.69
CA ASN A 678 27.37 27.42 -16.27
C ASN A 678 26.57 28.03 -17.43
N SER A 679 27.21 28.22 -18.59
CA SER A 679 26.56 28.79 -19.78
C SER A 679 25.54 27.86 -20.43
N GLU A 680 25.36 26.65 -19.91
CA GLU A 680 24.42 25.67 -20.46
C GLU A 680 23.20 25.41 -19.60
N ASP A 681 23.13 25.95 -18.37
CA ASP A 681 22.10 25.63 -17.37
C ASP A 681 20.66 25.84 -17.88
N THR A 682 20.45 26.79 -18.79
CA THR A 682 19.13 27.15 -19.37
C THR A 682 18.86 26.54 -20.75
N LYS A 683 19.75 25.72 -21.31
CA LYS A 683 19.51 25.04 -22.59
C LYS A 683 18.42 23.99 -22.42
N SER A 684 17.51 23.86 -23.38
CA SER A 684 16.52 22.77 -23.37
C SER A 684 17.18 21.42 -23.62
N VAL A 685 16.72 20.41 -22.90
CA VAL A 685 17.19 19.03 -23.03
C VAL A 685 16.05 18.05 -22.74
N TYR A 686 16.14 16.85 -23.29
CA TYR A 686 15.31 15.74 -22.87
C TYR A 686 16.10 14.79 -21.99
N VAL A 687 15.47 14.20 -20.99
CA VAL A 687 16.15 13.29 -20.07
C VAL A 687 15.38 11.99 -19.95
N ASP A 688 16.11 10.89 -20.09
CA ASP A 688 15.64 9.53 -19.86
C ASP A 688 16.66 8.77 -19.01
N GLU A 689 16.37 8.60 -17.72
CA GLU A 689 17.21 7.80 -16.83
C GLU A 689 16.81 6.30 -16.87
N ILE A 690 15.81 5.92 -17.69
CA ILE A 690 15.24 4.58 -17.79
C ILE A 690 15.70 3.81 -19.03
N LEU A 691 16.05 4.48 -20.12
CA LEU A 691 16.52 3.86 -21.37
C LEU A 691 18.01 4.13 -21.63
N PRO A 692 18.77 3.16 -22.16
CA PRO A 692 20.20 3.31 -22.43
C PRO A 692 20.48 3.77 -23.87
N TYR A 693 19.46 4.22 -24.62
CA TYR A 693 19.59 4.67 -26.00
C TYR A 693 18.71 5.91 -26.24
N THR A 694 19.11 6.71 -27.23
CA THR A 694 18.38 7.93 -27.60
C THR A 694 17.21 7.62 -28.53
N HIS A 695 16.08 8.28 -28.31
CA HIS A 695 14.86 8.19 -29.11
C HIS A 695 14.19 9.56 -29.24
N GLY A 696 13.36 9.74 -30.26
CA GLY A 696 12.67 11.01 -30.50
C GLY A 696 13.56 12.11 -31.09
N VAL A 697 13.18 13.37 -30.88
CA VAL A 697 13.82 14.56 -31.48
C VAL A 697 14.51 15.41 -30.42
N GLY A 698 15.80 15.72 -30.62
CA GLY A 698 16.59 16.63 -29.77
C GLY A 698 17.70 15.93 -28.97
N PRO A 699 18.48 16.67 -28.16
CA PRO A 699 19.49 16.07 -27.30
C PRO A 699 18.82 15.35 -26.12
N VAL A 700 18.94 14.02 -26.11
CA VAL A 700 18.45 13.16 -25.02
C VAL A 700 19.63 12.75 -24.14
N LEU A 701 19.57 13.10 -22.86
CA LEU A 701 20.48 12.59 -21.85
C LEU A 701 19.95 11.26 -21.35
N ILE A 702 20.75 10.22 -21.57
CA ILE A 702 20.44 8.84 -21.19
C ILE A 702 21.24 8.40 -19.96
N ASN A 703 20.95 7.18 -19.50
CA ASN A 703 21.59 6.47 -18.38
C ASN A 703 21.32 7.07 -17.00
N SER A 704 21.42 6.21 -15.99
CA SER A 704 21.38 6.65 -14.60
C SER A 704 22.64 7.43 -14.25
N ARG A 705 22.52 8.39 -13.32
CA ARG A 705 23.56 9.34 -12.99
C ARG A 705 23.83 9.42 -11.51
N ILE A 706 25.02 9.85 -11.16
CA ILE A 706 25.47 10.07 -9.79
C ILE A 706 25.50 11.55 -9.48
N VAL A 707 25.16 11.90 -8.24
CA VAL A 707 25.26 13.26 -7.74
C VAL A 707 26.72 13.58 -7.44
N ALA A 708 27.20 14.71 -7.95
CA ALA A 708 28.56 15.18 -7.75
C ALA A 708 28.59 16.70 -7.48
N GLU A 709 29.65 17.13 -6.80
CA GLU A 709 30.00 18.54 -6.70
C GLU A 709 30.45 19.06 -8.07
N ARG A 710 30.11 20.32 -8.37
CA ARG A 710 30.36 20.94 -9.66
C ARG A 710 31.82 21.45 -9.74
N ASP A 711 32.73 20.56 -10.12
CA ASP A 711 34.15 20.87 -10.38
C ASP A 711 34.51 20.70 -11.85
N ASN A 712 35.05 21.74 -12.51
CA ASN A 712 35.45 21.67 -13.92
C ASN A 712 36.95 21.99 -14.11
N PRO A 713 37.81 21.03 -14.48
CA PRO A 713 37.48 19.62 -14.78
C PRO A 713 37.15 18.82 -13.51
N ILE A 714 36.38 17.73 -13.67
CA ILE A 714 36.15 16.76 -12.58
C ILE A 714 37.49 16.11 -12.26
N THR A 715 37.83 16.03 -10.98
CA THR A 715 39.08 15.43 -10.51
C THR A 715 38.82 14.27 -9.56
N SER A 716 39.87 13.55 -9.17
CA SER A 716 39.78 12.50 -8.14
C SER A 716 39.31 13.01 -6.78
N ASN A 717 39.44 14.31 -6.51
CA ASN A 717 39.07 14.93 -5.24
C ASN A 717 37.64 15.47 -5.24
N THR A 718 36.98 15.50 -6.40
CA THR A 718 35.61 15.97 -6.53
C THR A 718 34.67 15.09 -5.71
N TRP A 719 33.87 15.71 -4.84
CA TRP A 719 32.92 14.97 -4.03
C TRP A 719 31.82 14.37 -4.91
N TYR A 720 31.43 13.15 -4.59
CA TYR A 720 30.28 12.48 -5.19
C TYR A 720 29.57 11.60 -4.17
N ALA A 721 28.26 11.44 -4.36
CA ALA A 721 27.41 10.67 -3.48
C ALA A 721 27.76 9.18 -3.53
N LYS A 722 27.91 8.54 -2.38
CA LYS A 722 28.13 7.09 -2.24
C LYS A 722 26.94 6.51 -1.51
N TYR A 723 25.79 6.47 -2.18
CA TYR A 723 24.51 6.05 -1.59
C TYR A 723 24.54 4.62 -1.02
N TRP A 724 25.37 3.73 -1.55
CA TRP A 724 25.62 2.40 -0.97
C TRP A 724 26.37 2.44 0.38
N LEU A 725 26.85 3.60 0.82
CA LEU A 725 27.43 3.85 2.15
C LEU A 725 26.61 4.85 2.99
N GLY A 726 25.51 5.39 2.46
CA GLY A 726 24.73 6.43 3.12
C GLY A 726 25.31 7.85 2.98
N GLU A 727 26.31 8.05 2.12
CA GLU A 727 26.87 9.38 1.86
C GLU A 727 26.06 10.10 0.77
N LEU A 728 25.00 10.80 1.19
CA LEU A 728 24.10 11.56 0.30
C LEU A 728 24.48 13.04 0.14
N TYR A 729 25.32 13.57 1.03
CA TYR A 729 25.74 14.98 1.06
C TYR A 729 27.15 15.10 1.67
N PRO A 730 27.95 16.11 1.27
CA PRO A 730 29.17 16.46 1.98
C PRO A 730 28.84 17.21 3.27
N ASP A 731 29.66 17.04 4.31
CA ASP A 731 29.37 17.59 5.64
C ASP A 731 29.29 19.13 5.66
N SER A 732 29.97 19.81 4.72
CA SER A 732 29.85 21.25 4.48
C SER A 732 28.40 21.71 4.22
N GLU A 733 27.57 20.84 3.66
CA GLU A 733 26.16 21.10 3.34
C GLU A 733 25.19 20.65 4.44
N TYR A 734 25.68 20.20 5.59
CA TYR A 734 24.82 19.67 6.65
C TYR A 734 23.74 20.64 7.12
N ASN A 735 24.05 21.94 7.21
CA ASN A 735 23.07 22.94 7.63
C ASN A 735 21.90 23.05 6.64
N LEU A 736 22.18 22.95 5.33
CA LEU A 736 21.16 22.90 4.30
C LEU A 736 20.41 21.56 4.35
N TRP A 737 21.13 20.43 4.42
CA TRP A 737 20.54 19.09 4.50
C TRP A 737 19.59 18.95 5.68
N LYS A 738 19.96 19.47 6.85
CA LYS A 738 19.13 19.43 8.06
C LYS A 738 17.79 20.15 7.88
N GLN A 739 17.77 21.24 7.10
CA GLN A 739 16.58 22.07 6.89
C GLN A 739 15.75 21.62 5.69
N LYS A 740 16.41 21.18 4.61
CA LYS A 740 15.80 20.96 3.30
C LYS A 740 15.89 19.52 2.81
N GLY A 741 16.67 18.67 3.47
CA GLY A 741 16.84 17.25 3.15
C GLY A 741 17.41 16.98 1.75
N ASN A 742 18.13 17.96 1.20
CA ASN A 742 18.50 17.98 -0.21
C ASN A 742 19.67 18.95 -0.46
N LEU A 743 20.26 18.89 -1.65
CA LEU A 743 21.34 19.78 -2.10
C LEU A 743 20.85 20.71 -3.21
N ARG A 744 21.38 21.93 -3.25
CA ARG A 744 21.10 22.90 -4.32
C ARG A 744 21.81 22.54 -5.61
N THR A 745 21.25 22.96 -6.73
CA THR A 745 21.85 22.79 -8.06
C THR A 745 22.20 24.12 -8.69
N GLY A 746 23.08 24.10 -9.70
CA GLY A 746 23.47 25.27 -10.45
C GLY A 746 24.90 25.71 -10.15
N ASN A 747 25.24 26.96 -10.45
CA ASN A 747 26.62 27.47 -10.38
C ASN A 747 27.26 27.22 -9.00
N ASN A 748 28.44 26.59 -8.97
CA ASN A 748 29.21 26.21 -7.78
C ASN A 748 28.46 25.37 -6.74
N ASN A 749 27.43 24.59 -7.13
CA ASN A 749 26.75 23.66 -6.22
C ASN A 749 26.90 22.21 -6.74
N PHE A 750 25.79 21.50 -6.91
CA PHE A 750 25.78 20.09 -7.29
C PHE A 750 25.10 19.85 -8.65
N PHE A 751 25.49 18.76 -9.29
CA PHE A 751 24.97 18.34 -10.60
C PHE A 751 24.95 16.80 -10.72
N ARG A 752 24.27 16.27 -11.76
CA ARG A 752 24.15 14.83 -12.05
C ARG A 752 25.07 14.46 -13.23
N THR A 753 26.01 13.56 -12.99
CA THR A 753 27.03 13.15 -13.96
C THR A 753 27.09 11.63 -14.14
N LEU A 754 27.80 11.15 -15.15
CA LEU A 754 27.93 9.71 -15.39
C LEU A 754 28.97 9.10 -14.47
N HIS A 755 28.82 7.80 -14.15
CA HIS A 755 29.84 7.08 -13.39
C HIS A 755 31.20 7.11 -14.12
N SER A 756 31.22 7.01 -15.46
CA SER A 756 32.47 7.03 -16.24
C SER A 756 33.26 8.34 -16.14
N ASP A 757 32.66 9.41 -15.61
CA ASP A 757 33.37 10.68 -15.41
C ASP A 757 34.39 10.59 -14.27
N PHE A 758 34.29 9.57 -13.40
CA PHE A 758 35.28 9.28 -12.37
C PHE A 758 36.10 8.04 -12.74
N SER A 759 37.42 8.14 -12.63
CA SER A 759 38.35 7.04 -12.93
C SER A 759 38.20 5.80 -12.05
N VAL A 760 37.50 5.92 -10.90
CA VAL A 760 37.21 4.80 -9.99
C VAL A 760 36.16 3.85 -10.55
N PHE A 761 35.35 4.29 -11.53
CA PHE A 761 34.38 3.45 -12.21
C PHE A 761 34.86 3.08 -13.61
N ASP A 762 34.78 1.79 -13.92
CA ASP A 762 35.17 1.20 -15.20
C ASP A 762 34.03 1.20 -16.23
N ARG A 763 32.88 1.79 -15.88
CA ARG A 763 31.62 1.65 -16.63
C ARG A 763 30.67 2.83 -16.42
N ASN A 764 29.66 2.89 -17.28
CA ASN A 764 28.45 3.66 -17.02
C ASN A 764 27.42 2.80 -16.31
N ARG A 765 26.64 3.42 -15.43
CA ARG A 765 25.43 2.82 -14.89
C ARG A 765 24.35 2.89 -15.98
N GLU A 766 24.36 1.86 -16.82
CA GLU A 766 23.35 1.65 -17.85
C GLU A 766 21.98 1.45 -17.18
N SER A 767 20.92 1.83 -17.90
CA SER A 767 19.62 2.22 -17.35
C SER A 767 18.85 1.11 -16.58
N VAL A 768 17.61 1.36 -16.14
CA VAL A 768 16.82 0.35 -15.40
C VAL A 768 16.14 -0.73 -16.25
N ARG A 769 16.55 -0.88 -17.52
CA ARG A 769 15.99 -1.84 -18.47
C ARG A 769 16.69 -3.20 -18.38
N LEU A 770 16.01 -4.21 -17.84
CA LEU A 770 16.52 -5.59 -17.74
C LEU A 770 16.43 -6.39 -19.05
N ALA A 771 15.63 -5.90 -20.00
CA ALA A 771 15.40 -6.50 -21.30
C ALA A 771 14.79 -7.93 -21.27
N SER A 772 14.83 -8.62 -22.41
CA SER A 772 14.09 -9.88 -22.63
C SER A 772 14.58 -11.08 -21.79
N ILE A 773 15.78 -11.04 -21.21
CA ILE A 773 16.32 -12.13 -20.37
C ILE A 773 15.76 -12.10 -18.94
N ALA A 774 15.16 -10.99 -18.52
CA ALA A 774 14.66 -10.80 -17.16
C ALA A 774 13.51 -11.75 -16.82
N CYS A 775 12.58 -11.95 -17.75
CA CYS A 775 11.46 -12.87 -17.53
C CYS A 775 11.91 -14.32 -17.35
N ALA A 776 12.94 -14.74 -18.09
CA ALA A 776 13.57 -16.04 -17.90
C ALA A 776 14.17 -16.12 -16.49
N SER A 777 15.00 -15.14 -16.09
CA SER A 777 15.64 -15.06 -14.77
C SER A 777 14.64 -15.07 -13.60
N PHE A 778 13.53 -14.32 -13.74
CA PHE A 778 12.43 -14.32 -12.77
C PHE A 778 11.80 -15.69 -12.60
N VAL A 779 11.46 -16.34 -13.72
CA VAL A 779 10.83 -17.66 -13.70
C VAL A 779 11.82 -18.73 -13.20
N ASN A 780 13.08 -18.64 -13.60
CA ASN A 780 14.13 -19.65 -13.41
C ASN A 780 13.55 -21.06 -13.51
N GLY A 781 12.99 -21.38 -14.68
CA GLY A 781 12.26 -22.61 -14.87
C GLY A 781 12.24 -23.07 -16.31
N SER A 782 12.13 -24.39 -16.46
CA SER A 782 12.09 -25.08 -17.74
C SER A 782 10.95 -26.09 -17.76
N PRO A 783 10.36 -26.37 -18.93
CA PRO A 783 9.49 -27.52 -19.08
C PRO A 783 10.20 -28.81 -18.65
N LEU A 784 9.42 -29.78 -18.16
CA LEU A 784 9.98 -31.02 -17.64
C LEU A 784 10.78 -31.75 -18.72
N GLY A 785 12.05 -32.04 -18.44
CA GLY A 785 12.93 -32.79 -19.34
C GLY A 785 13.50 -31.98 -20.50
N THR A 786 13.29 -30.66 -20.54
CA THR A 786 13.88 -29.78 -21.57
C THR A 786 14.86 -28.78 -20.95
N ASP A 787 15.67 -28.15 -21.81
CA ASP A 787 16.56 -27.04 -21.46
C ASP A 787 16.03 -25.69 -21.99
N GLU A 788 14.73 -25.66 -22.28
CA GLU A 788 13.99 -24.49 -22.77
C GLU A 788 13.45 -23.67 -21.61
N TYR A 789 12.99 -22.45 -21.87
CA TYR A 789 12.54 -21.55 -20.81
C TYR A 789 11.49 -20.53 -21.29
N PHE A 790 10.90 -19.83 -20.31
CA PHE A 790 9.94 -18.76 -20.54
C PHE A 790 10.57 -17.54 -21.21
N ARG A 791 9.98 -17.07 -22.31
CA ARG A 791 10.37 -15.81 -22.96
C ARG A 791 9.19 -15.13 -23.65
N HIS A 792 9.17 -13.80 -23.61
CA HIS A 792 8.35 -12.97 -24.49
C HIS A 792 9.07 -12.69 -25.82
N GLU A 793 8.32 -12.67 -26.91
CA GLU A 793 8.80 -12.35 -28.26
C GLU A 793 8.20 -11.04 -28.77
N PHE A 794 8.96 -10.27 -29.54
CA PHE A 794 8.43 -9.07 -30.20
C PHE A 794 7.83 -9.44 -31.56
N PHE A 795 6.53 -9.28 -31.73
CA PHE A 795 5.84 -9.65 -32.97
C PHE A 795 4.61 -8.79 -33.20
N GLY A 796 4.45 -8.14 -34.36
CA GLY A 796 3.26 -7.34 -34.68
C GLY A 796 2.02 -8.20 -35.00
N GLY A 797 1.41 -8.82 -33.96
CA GLY A 797 0.33 -9.79 -34.10
C GLY A 797 -1.02 -9.43 -33.48
N ILE A 798 -1.94 -10.39 -33.56
CA ILE A 798 -3.29 -10.37 -33.00
C ILE A 798 -3.46 -11.61 -32.10
N GLY A 799 -4.00 -11.40 -30.91
CA GLY A 799 -4.48 -12.45 -30.04
C GLY A 799 -5.96 -12.77 -30.29
N ASN A 800 -6.29 -14.04 -30.49
CA ASN A 800 -7.67 -14.50 -30.67
C ASN A 800 -8.18 -15.17 -29.39
N ALA A 801 -9.36 -14.79 -28.91
CA ALA A 801 -9.95 -15.34 -27.71
C ALA A 801 -10.22 -16.84 -27.88
N THR A 802 -9.68 -17.66 -26.97
CA THR A 802 -9.88 -19.10 -26.97
C THR A 802 -11.28 -19.47 -26.44
N SER A 803 -11.65 -20.74 -26.55
CA SER A 803 -12.88 -21.25 -25.89
C SER A 803 -12.89 -20.99 -24.38
N LEU A 804 -11.73 -20.96 -23.72
CA LEU A 804 -11.60 -20.60 -22.32
C LEU A 804 -11.82 -19.09 -22.12
N GLY A 805 -11.19 -18.25 -22.94
CA GLY A 805 -11.40 -16.79 -22.91
C GLY A 805 -12.88 -16.43 -23.01
N GLN A 806 -13.61 -17.08 -23.92
CA GLN A 806 -15.05 -16.87 -24.13
C GLN A 806 -15.94 -17.21 -22.92
N THR A 807 -15.42 -17.90 -21.90
CA THR A 807 -16.16 -18.16 -20.65
C THR A 807 -16.13 -16.98 -19.66
N LEU A 808 -15.15 -16.07 -19.76
CA LEU A 808 -15.01 -14.96 -18.81
C LEU A 808 -16.27 -14.05 -18.78
N PRO A 809 -16.88 -13.67 -19.92
CA PRO A 809 -18.11 -12.90 -19.90
C PRO A 809 -19.29 -13.61 -19.24
N VAL A 810 -19.34 -14.94 -19.30
CA VAL A 810 -20.41 -15.75 -18.68
C VAL A 810 -20.25 -15.80 -17.16
N ILE A 811 -19.01 -15.83 -16.67
CA ILE A 811 -18.72 -15.91 -15.23
C ILE A 811 -18.83 -14.53 -14.54
N PHE A 812 -18.33 -13.49 -15.20
CA PHE A 812 -18.13 -12.16 -14.58
C PHE A 812 -19.02 -11.06 -15.16
N ASN A 813 -19.95 -11.39 -16.07
CA ASN A 813 -20.82 -10.44 -16.75
C ASN A 813 -20.05 -9.27 -17.40
N THR A 814 -18.81 -9.53 -17.83
CA THR A 814 -17.86 -8.53 -18.32
C THR A 814 -17.47 -8.87 -19.77
N PRO A 815 -17.78 -8.01 -20.75
CA PRO A 815 -17.46 -8.28 -22.14
C PRO A 815 -15.94 -8.29 -22.36
N ILE A 816 -15.46 -9.22 -23.18
CA ILE A 816 -14.08 -9.26 -23.67
C ILE A 816 -14.08 -9.18 -25.21
N LEU A 817 -12.98 -8.71 -25.79
CA LEU A 817 -12.84 -8.67 -27.25
C LEU A 817 -12.50 -10.07 -27.80
N GLN A 818 -13.10 -10.43 -28.92
CA GLN A 818 -12.75 -11.69 -29.62
C GLN A 818 -11.34 -11.65 -30.22
N THR A 819 -10.89 -10.47 -30.64
CA THR A 819 -9.55 -10.25 -31.20
C THR A 819 -8.94 -8.99 -30.61
N ILE A 820 -7.68 -9.03 -30.22
CA ILE A 820 -6.95 -7.91 -29.61
C ILE A 820 -5.53 -7.84 -30.15
N GLY A 821 -4.94 -6.65 -30.30
CA GLY A 821 -3.52 -6.56 -30.68
C GLY A 821 -2.63 -7.22 -29.62
N ALA A 822 -1.67 -8.03 -30.05
CA ALA A 822 -0.76 -8.75 -29.17
C ALA A 822 0.67 -8.63 -29.71
N SER A 823 1.37 -7.56 -29.33
CA SER A 823 2.72 -7.32 -29.86
C SER A 823 3.84 -8.09 -29.14
N ARG A 824 3.48 -8.77 -28.04
CA ARG A 824 4.44 -9.32 -27.08
C ARG A 824 4.06 -10.73 -26.62
N PRO A 825 3.70 -11.66 -27.51
CA PRO A 825 3.30 -13.00 -27.08
C PRO A 825 4.46 -13.71 -26.37
N PHE A 826 4.17 -14.81 -25.67
CA PHE A 826 5.16 -15.57 -24.92
C PHE A 826 5.14 -17.06 -25.28
N THR A 827 6.26 -17.73 -25.00
CA THR A 827 6.40 -19.19 -25.05
C THR A 827 7.16 -19.67 -23.82
N ILE A 828 6.94 -20.92 -23.41
CA ILE A 828 7.76 -21.63 -22.41
C ILE A 828 8.85 -22.51 -23.04
N HIS A 829 8.93 -22.53 -24.38
CA HIS A 829 9.79 -23.41 -25.17
C HIS A 829 10.93 -22.65 -25.87
N PHE A 830 11.41 -21.55 -25.28
CA PHE A 830 12.49 -20.78 -25.88
C PHE A 830 13.86 -21.40 -25.54
N SER A 831 14.77 -21.52 -26.53
CA SER A 831 16.05 -22.24 -26.41
C SER A 831 17.30 -21.40 -26.73
N GLY A 832 17.16 -20.07 -26.86
CA GLY A 832 18.27 -19.16 -27.19
C GLY A 832 19.09 -18.67 -25.99
N SER A 833 19.51 -17.40 -26.00
CA SER A 833 20.42 -16.81 -25.00
C SER A 833 19.84 -16.77 -23.59
N LYS A 834 20.44 -17.53 -22.68
CA LYS A 834 20.05 -17.65 -21.27
C LYS A 834 20.54 -16.47 -20.42
N PRO A 835 19.91 -16.19 -19.27
CA PRO A 835 20.42 -15.26 -18.28
C PRO A 835 21.84 -15.64 -17.80
N PRO A 836 22.69 -14.66 -17.42
CA PRO A 836 24.08 -14.91 -17.01
C PRO A 836 24.21 -15.93 -15.87
N GLU A 837 23.34 -15.84 -14.88
CA GLU A 837 23.38 -16.65 -13.65
C GLU A 837 22.84 -18.07 -13.83
N TRP A 838 22.24 -18.36 -14.98
CA TRP A 838 21.39 -19.53 -15.18
C TRP A 838 22.11 -20.86 -14.93
N ASN A 839 23.41 -20.88 -15.20
CA ASN A 839 24.25 -22.06 -15.06
C ASN A 839 24.96 -22.15 -13.71
N ASP A 840 24.88 -21.10 -12.88
CA ASP A 840 25.48 -21.11 -11.56
C ASP A 840 24.75 -22.11 -10.66
N THR A 841 25.54 -22.87 -9.90
CA THR A 841 25.03 -23.96 -9.05
C THR A 841 23.92 -23.48 -8.12
N GLU A 842 24.07 -22.26 -7.59
CA GLU A 842 23.09 -21.64 -6.71
C GLU A 842 21.71 -21.53 -7.36
N TYR A 843 21.59 -20.98 -8.57
CA TYR A 843 20.31 -20.79 -9.26
C TYR A 843 19.81 -22.07 -9.94
N LYS A 844 20.72 -22.90 -10.44
CA LYS A 844 20.39 -24.20 -11.02
C LYS A 844 19.69 -25.12 -10.02
N ASN A 845 20.13 -25.13 -8.77
CA ASN A 845 19.55 -25.98 -7.71
C ASN A 845 18.14 -25.54 -7.26
N GLN A 846 17.70 -24.33 -7.63
CA GLN A 846 16.37 -23.78 -7.29
C GLN A 846 15.42 -23.78 -8.49
N ARG A 847 15.84 -24.36 -9.62
CA ARG A 847 15.10 -24.30 -10.88
C ARG A 847 13.70 -24.89 -10.72
N THR A 848 12.72 -24.15 -11.21
CA THR A 848 11.32 -24.57 -11.23
C THR A 848 10.99 -25.33 -12.51
N ILE A 849 9.90 -26.09 -12.48
CA ILE A 849 9.30 -26.71 -13.65
C ILE A 849 8.18 -25.79 -14.13
N THR A 850 8.26 -25.34 -15.38
CA THR A 850 7.22 -24.51 -16.00
C THR A 850 6.26 -25.37 -16.81
N SER A 851 4.97 -25.02 -16.79
CA SER A 851 3.96 -25.68 -17.63
C SER A 851 2.76 -24.78 -17.87
N ILE A 852 2.02 -25.01 -18.95
CA ILE A 852 0.67 -24.47 -19.14
C ILE A 852 -0.30 -25.51 -18.55
N PRO A 853 -1.04 -25.21 -17.47
CA PRO A 853 -1.96 -26.17 -16.88
C PRO A 853 -3.06 -26.59 -17.84
N VAL A 854 -3.47 -27.86 -17.74
CA VAL A 854 -4.57 -28.44 -18.51
C VAL A 854 -5.61 -28.97 -17.52
N ILE A 855 -6.86 -28.56 -17.70
CA ILE A 855 -8.00 -29.05 -16.90
C ILE A 855 -9.05 -29.54 -17.88
N SER A 856 -9.53 -30.77 -17.67
CA SER A 856 -10.51 -31.43 -18.55
C SER A 856 -10.12 -31.37 -20.04
N GLY A 857 -8.83 -31.59 -20.33
CA GLY A 857 -8.27 -31.58 -21.68
C GLY A 857 -8.11 -30.19 -22.33
N LYS A 858 -8.42 -29.10 -21.61
CA LYS A 858 -8.30 -27.73 -22.13
C LYS A 858 -7.11 -26.99 -21.50
N PRO A 859 -6.16 -26.48 -22.29
CA PRO A 859 -5.07 -25.66 -21.77
C PRO A 859 -5.60 -24.34 -21.23
N ARG A 860 -4.96 -23.82 -20.16
CA ARG A 860 -5.32 -22.54 -19.54
C ARG A 860 -4.73 -21.34 -20.29
N VAL A 861 -5.06 -21.24 -21.57
CA VAL A 861 -4.74 -20.13 -22.48
C VAL A 861 -6.02 -19.34 -22.77
N TYR A 862 -5.98 -18.02 -22.64
CA TYR A 862 -7.12 -17.13 -22.84
C TYR A 862 -7.13 -16.48 -24.23
N TYR A 863 -5.95 -16.14 -24.75
CA TYR A 863 -5.75 -15.63 -26.10
C TYR A 863 -4.61 -16.38 -26.78
N ASP A 864 -4.89 -17.02 -27.90
CA ASP A 864 -3.88 -17.65 -28.77
C ASP A 864 -3.13 -16.57 -29.55
N SER A 865 -1.92 -16.85 -30.01
CA SER A 865 -1.18 -15.95 -30.89
C SER A 865 -1.29 -16.37 -32.34
N ASN A 866 -1.40 -15.40 -33.25
CA ASN A 866 -1.22 -15.63 -34.69
C ASN A 866 0.24 -15.54 -35.14
N TYR A 867 1.18 -15.77 -34.23
CA TYR A 867 2.62 -15.71 -34.48
C TYR A 867 3.04 -16.60 -35.66
N ILE A 868 3.85 -16.05 -36.56
CA ILE A 868 4.34 -16.73 -37.78
C ILE A 868 5.87 -16.73 -37.78
N GLY A 869 6.48 -17.39 -36.79
CA GLY A 869 7.93 -17.56 -36.71
C GLY A 869 8.32 -18.98 -36.32
N SER A 870 9.57 -19.17 -35.91
CA SER A 870 10.13 -20.51 -35.61
C SER A 870 9.82 -21.01 -34.21
N LEU A 871 9.27 -20.16 -33.33
CA LEU A 871 8.89 -20.54 -31.98
C LEU A 871 7.60 -21.38 -31.99
N ILE A 872 7.58 -22.41 -31.14
CA ILE A 872 6.43 -23.28 -30.93
C ILE A 872 5.56 -22.79 -29.75
N ASP A 873 4.28 -23.14 -29.79
CA ASP A 873 3.29 -22.90 -28.72
C ASP A 873 3.33 -21.46 -28.17
N VAL A 874 3.28 -20.51 -29.08
CA VAL A 874 3.30 -19.07 -28.78
C VAL A 874 1.90 -18.60 -28.42
N ASN A 875 1.76 -18.06 -27.21
CA ASN A 875 0.48 -17.64 -26.64
C ASN A 875 0.47 -16.13 -26.40
N SER A 876 -0.68 -15.48 -26.64
CA SER A 876 -0.82 -14.04 -26.40
C SER A 876 -1.16 -13.74 -24.94
N SER A 877 -2.02 -14.55 -24.31
CA SER A 877 -2.22 -14.51 -22.87
C SER A 877 -2.68 -15.85 -22.31
N GLY A 878 -2.13 -16.24 -21.16
CA GLY A 878 -2.43 -17.52 -20.53
C GLY A 878 -1.78 -17.69 -19.17
N LEU A 879 -2.11 -18.79 -18.52
CA LEU A 879 -1.58 -19.21 -17.24
C LEU A 879 -0.32 -20.07 -17.41
N VAL A 880 0.74 -19.70 -16.71
CA VAL A 880 1.96 -20.48 -16.53
C VAL A 880 2.05 -20.92 -15.06
N LYS A 881 2.09 -22.23 -14.82
CA LYS A 881 2.33 -22.79 -13.49
C LYS A 881 3.83 -23.00 -13.29
N LEU A 882 4.34 -22.51 -12.16
CA LEU A 882 5.67 -22.82 -11.67
C LEU A 882 5.56 -23.87 -10.58
N ASN A 883 6.32 -24.95 -10.72
CA ASN A 883 6.37 -26.02 -9.73
C ASN A 883 7.79 -26.20 -9.22
N ASN A 884 7.91 -26.46 -7.91
CA ASN A 884 9.12 -26.95 -7.31
C ASN A 884 8.80 -28.28 -6.62
N ASN A 885 9.05 -29.38 -7.34
CA ASN A 885 8.75 -30.74 -6.88
C ASN A 885 9.63 -31.16 -5.69
N THR A 886 10.83 -30.59 -5.56
CA THR A 886 11.72 -30.87 -4.42
C THR A 886 11.11 -30.42 -3.10
N TYR A 887 10.40 -29.28 -3.12
CA TYR A 887 9.80 -28.68 -1.93
C TYR A 887 8.27 -28.77 -1.88
N ASN A 888 7.63 -29.46 -2.83
CA ASN A 888 6.18 -29.55 -2.96
C ASN A 888 5.49 -28.18 -2.92
N LYS A 889 5.97 -27.25 -3.76
CA LYS A 889 5.45 -25.88 -3.86
C LYS A 889 5.06 -25.57 -5.29
N SER A 890 4.02 -24.77 -5.47
CA SER A 890 3.54 -24.33 -6.79
C SER A 890 3.03 -22.91 -6.74
N CYS A 891 3.09 -22.17 -7.83
CA CYS A 891 2.38 -20.89 -7.98
C CYS A 891 1.90 -20.69 -9.42
N TYR A 892 1.00 -19.72 -9.58
CA TYR A 892 0.25 -19.48 -10.81
C TYR A 892 0.52 -18.07 -11.34
N LEU A 893 1.15 -17.97 -12.50
CA LEU A 893 1.50 -16.70 -13.13
C LEU A 893 0.67 -16.50 -14.40
N ILE A 894 -0.13 -15.45 -14.45
CA ILE A 894 -0.82 -15.05 -15.68
C ILE A 894 0.08 -14.04 -16.41
N PHE A 895 0.42 -14.38 -17.65
CA PHE A 895 1.18 -13.50 -18.53
C PHE A 895 0.30 -12.99 -19.65
N SER A 896 0.44 -11.71 -19.97
CA SER A 896 -0.36 -11.01 -20.98
C SER A 896 0.53 -10.19 -21.91
N GLY A 897 0.70 -10.69 -23.13
CA GLY A 897 1.38 -10.01 -24.24
C GLY A 897 0.49 -9.04 -25.03
N LEU A 898 -0.66 -8.67 -24.46
CA LEU A 898 -1.69 -7.85 -25.12
C LEU A 898 -1.30 -6.36 -25.15
N ASN A 899 -1.71 -5.66 -26.21
CA ASN A 899 -1.38 -4.25 -26.42
C ASN A 899 -2.30 -3.29 -25.68
N ILE A 900 -1.72 -2.23 -25.13
CA ILE A 900 -2.42 -1.07 -24.57
C ILE A 900 -2.99 -0.13 -25.64
N GLN A 901 -2.29 0.02 -26.77
CA GLN A 901 -2.49 1.11 -27.74
C GLN A 901 -3.30 0.73 -28.99
N ALA A 902 -3.64 -0.54 -29.19
CA ALA A 902 -4.46 -0.96 -30.32
C ALA A 902 -5.90 -1.20 -29.84
N ASN A 903 -6.75 -0.16 -29.95
CA ASN A 903 -8.21 -0.18 -29.78
C ASN A 903 -8.81 -0.33 -28.35
N PHE A 904 -8.02 -0.66 -27.31
CA PHE A 904 -8.62 -1.17 -26.06
C PHE A 904 -8.41 -0.32 -24.79
N GLY A 905 -7.42 0.59 -24.73
CA GLY A 905 -7.22 1.48 -23.58
C GLY A 905 -6.87 0.76 -22.25
N PRO A 906 -6.42 1.50 -21.23
CA PRO A 906 -5.91 0.91 -19.98
C PRO A 906 -7.01 0.28 -19.10
N GLY A 907 -8.23 0.81 -19.13
CA GLY A 907 -9.34 0.34 -18.29
C GLY A 907 -9.78 -1.11 -18.60
N PRO A 908 -10.09 -1.43 -19.86
CA PRO A 908 -10.47 -2.78 -20.25
C PRO A 908 -9.37 -3.86 -20.04
N LEU A 909 -8.08 -3.51 -20.15
CA LEU A 909 -6.99 -4.43 -19.77
C LEU A 909 -6.97 -4.74 -18.27
N GLY A 910 -7.25 -3.75 -17.41
CA GLY A 910 -7.39 -4.00 -15.99
C GLY A 910 -8.58 -4.91 -15.66
N LYS A 911 -9.71 -4.77 -16.38
CA LYS A 911 -10.87 -5.69 -16.28
C LYS A 911 -10.50 -7.12 -16.70
N TYR A 912 -9.75 -7.26 -17.79
CA TYR A 912 -9.24 -8.55 -18.24
C TYR A 912 -8.33 -9.18 -17.16
N SER A 913 -7.38 -8.42 -16.63
CA SER A 913 -6.41 -8.91 -15.63
C SER A 913 -7.09 -9.41 -14.35
N ILE A 914 -8.09 -8.69 -13.83
CA ILE A 914 -8.79 -9.12 -12.62
C ILE A 914 -9.68 -10.35 -12.86
N THR A 915 -10.33 -10.43 -14.03
CA THR A 915 -11.19 -11.59 -14.36
C THR A 915 -10.37 -12.85 -14.62
N THR A 916 -9.17 -12.77 -15.19
CA THR A 916 -8.27 -13.93 -15.33
C THR A 916 -7.65 -14.37 -14.02
N LEU A 917 -7.31 -13.44 -13.11
CA LEU A 917 -6.89 -13.76 -11.74
C LEU A 917 -7.98 -14.56 -11.00
N LEU A 918 -9.21 -14.05 -11.00
CA LEU A 918 -10.35 -14.71 -10.36
C LEU A 918 -10.68 -16.05 -11.04
N ARG A 919 -10.61 -16.12 -12.38
CA ARG A 919 -10.79 -17.38 -13.10
C ARG A 919 -9.74 -18.42 -12.70
N THR A 920 -8.48 -18.00 -12.55
CA THR A 920 -7.38 -18.87 -12.11
C THR A 920 -7.60 -19.35 -10.68
N PHE A 921 -8.10 -18.48 -9.78
CA PHE A 921 -8.45 -18.88 -8.40
C PHE A 921 -9.52 -19.98 -8.37
N LEU A 922 -10.55 -19.85 -9.21
CA LEU A 922 -11.60 -20.86 -9.35
C LEU A 922 -11.08 -22.16 -9.98
N ASP A 923 -10.26 -22.07 -11.02
CA ASP A 923 -9.65 -23.23 -11.69
C ASP A 923 -8.70 -23.99 -10.76
N ALA A 924 -7.97 -23.28 -9.88
CA ALA A 924 -6.96 -23.89 -9.02
C ALA A 924 -7.54 -24.83 -7.95
N GLY A 925 -8.85 -24.79 -7.68
CA GLY A 925 -9.50 -25.78 -6.81
C GLY A 925 -9.67 -27.16 -7.44
N GLN A 926 -9.51 -27.29 -8.77
CA GLN A 926 -9.54 -28.57 -9.48
C GLN A 926 -8.21 -29.32 -9.42
N PHE A 927 -7.11 -28.66 -9.03
CA PHE A 927 -5.83 -29.33 -8.85
C PHE A 927 -5.85 -30.22 -7.59
N THR A 928 -4.77 -30.98 -7.39
CA THR A 928 -4.67 -31.96 -6.29
C THR A 928 -3.40 -31.72 -5.47
N GLY A 929 -3.38 -32.24 -4.24
CA GLY A 929 -2.23 -32.10 -3.35
C GLY A 929 -1.91 -30.64 -2.99
N TYR A 930 -0.62 -30.30 -2.99
CA TYR A 930 -0.14 -28.95 -2.67
C TYR A 930 -0.47 -27.91 -3.75
N GLU A 931 -0.88 -28.33 -4.95
CA GLU A 931 -1.25 -27.44 -6.03
C GLU A 931 -2.68 -26.88 -5.89
N LYS A 932 -3.52 -27.56 -5.08
CA LYS A 932 -4.93 -27.20 -4.92
C LYS A 932 -5.11 -25.91 -4.12
N ILE A 933 -5.90 -24.98 -4.64
CA ILE A 933 -6.41 -23.82 -3.91
C ILE A 933 -7.86 -24.12 -3.44
N PRO A 934 -8.08 -24.37 -2.13
CA PRO A 934 -9.42 -24.65 -1.60
C PRO A 934 -10.39 -23.50 -1.88
N GLN A 935 -11.58 -23.84 -2.40
CA GLN A 935 -12.59 -22.85 -2.78
C GLN A 935 -13.32 -22.27 -1.55
N ILE A 936 -14.07 -21.19 -1.70
CA ILE A 936 -14.89 -20.64 -0.62
C ILE A 936 -16.33 -21.11 -0.82
N PRO A 937 -17.00 -21.67 0.20
CA PRO A 937 -18.40 -22.07 0.04
C PRO A 937 -19.32 -20.83 0.01
N LEU A 938 -20.48 -20.98 -0.60
CA LEU A 938 -21.62 -20.08 -0.45
C LEU A 938 -22.31 -20.38 0.87
N LEU A 939 -22.57 -19.35 1.66
CA LEU A 939 -23.21 -19.45 2.97
C LEU A 939 -24.61 -18.88 2.91
N ASP A 940 -25.62 -19.59 3.38
CA ASP A 940 -27.01 -19.14 3.30
C ASP A 940 -27.65 -19.18 4.69
N LEU A 941 -28.02 -18.03 5.23
CA LEU A 941 -28.62 -17.90 6.55
C LEU A 941 -30.12 -18.25 6.44
N THR A 942 -30.49 -19.39 7.01
CA THR A 942 -31.83 -19.97 6.86
C THR A 942 -32.77 -19.60 7.99
N ASN A 943 -32.23 -19.29 9.17
CA ASN A 943 -32.98 -18.82 10.33
C ASN A 943 -32.08 -17.90 11.18
N PRO A 944 -32.57 -16.78 11.75
CA PRO A 944 -33.90 -16.20 11.57
C PRO A 944 -34.14 -15.66 10.15
N ASN A 945 -35.39 -15.45 9.77
CA ASN A 945 -35.82 -14.86 8.50
C ASN A 945 -36.22 -13.38 8.67
N THR A 946 -36.32 -12.62 7.58
CA THR A 946 -36.62 -11.18 7.60
C THR A 946 -38.02 -10.85 8.13
N TYR A 947 -38.90 -11.84 8.18
CA TYR A 947 -40.26 -11.72 8.70
C TYR A 947 -40.41 -12.16 10.16
N ASP A 948 -39.36 -12.68 10.79
CA ASP A 948 -39.47 -13.21 12.15
C ASP A 948 -39.56 -12.07 13.18
N GLU A 949 -40.58 -12.13 14.03
CA GLU A 949 -40.78 -11.20 15.15
C GLU A 949 -40.33 -11.82 16.48
N PHE A 950 -39.35 -11.19 17.13
CA PHE A 950 -38.84 -11.65 18.43
C PHE A 950 -39.43 -10.84 19.58
N ASN A 951 -40.52 -11.33 20.18
CA ASN A 951 -41.19 -10.73 21.34
C ASN A 951 -40.69 -11.34 22.65
N ASN A 952 -39.97 -10.57 23.45
CA ASN A 952 -39.32 -10.99 24.70
C ASN A 952 -38.56 -12.33 24.58
N PRO A 953 -37.62 -12.46 23.62
CA PRO A 953 -36.86 -13.70 23.46
C PRO A 953 -35.83 -13.87 24.58
N ASP A 954 -35.69 -15.10 25.08
CA ASP A 954 -34.53 -15.50 25.90
C ASP A 954 -33.38 -15.97 24.99
N THR A 955 -33.69 -16.57 23.84
CA THR A 955 -32.70 -17.12 22.91
C THR A 955 -33.18 -16.96 21.47
N ILE A 956 -32.25 -16.69 20.55
CA ILE A 956 -32.50 -16.65 19.11
C ILE A 956 -31.65 -17.73 18.44
N ASN A 957 -32.29 -18.68 17.77
CA ASN A 957 -31.59 -19.74 17.07
C ASN A 957 -31.12 -19.25 15.70
N ILE A 958 -29.81 -19.17 15.49
CA ILE A 958 -29.21 -18.84 14.21
C ILE A 958 -28.90 -20.15 13.49
N GLN A 959 -29.33 -20.31 12.24
CA GLN A 959 -29.09 -21.51 11.42
C GLN A 959 -28.65 -21.11 10.01
N TRP A 960 -27.74 -21.88 9.42
CA TRP A 960 -27.20 -21.63 8.09
C TRP A 960 -26.95 -22.92 7.32
N ASN A 961 -26.97 -22.80 6.00
CA ASN A 961 -26.55 -23.84 5.08
C ASN A 961 -25.22 -23.45 4.43
N THR A 962 -24.41 -24.45 4.06
CA THR A 962 -23.12 -24.26 3.39
C THR A 962 -23.12 -25.05 2.09
N GLN A 963 -22.94 -24.36 0.97
CA GLN A 963 -22.98 -24.96 -0.36
C GLN A 963 -21.64 -24.73 -1.07
N TRP A 964 -21.10 -25.77 -1.71
CA TRP A 964 -19.87 -25.67 -2.52
C TRP A 964 -20.16 -25.11 -3.91
N LYS A 965 -20.63 -23.87 -3.93
CA LYS A 965 -21.01 -23.11 -5.13
C LYS A 965 -20.34 -21.74 -5.12
N ARG A 966 -20.27 -21.14 -6.30
CA ARG A 966 -19.81 -19.77 -6.50
C ARG A 966 -20.84 -18.78 -5.95
N TRP A 967 -20.44 -17.53 -5.76
CA TRP A 967 -21.26 -16.43 -5.27
C TRP A 967 -22.64 -16.29 -5.95
N ASP A 968 -22.81 -16.76 -7.18
CA ASP A 968 -24.06 -16.71 -7.96
C ASP A 968 -24.86 -18.04 -7.93
N GLY A 969 -24.51 -18.98 -7.05
CA GLY A 969 -25.17 -20.28 -6.92
C GLY A 969 -24.77 -21.32 -7.98
N ASN A 970 -23.98 -20.94 -8.99
CA ASN A 970 -23.48 -21.86 -10.01
C ASN A 970 -22.26 -22.66 -9.53
N ASN A 971 -21.86 -23.68 -10.30
CA ASN A 971 -20.55 -24.32 -10.08
C ASN A 971 -19.41 -23.29 -10.22
N TYR A 972 -18.31 -23.48 -9.48
CA TYR A 972 -17.16 -22.56 -9.51
C TYR A 972 -16.68 -22.26 -10.94
N THR A 973 -16.49 -23.32 -11.73
CA THR A 973 -16.36 -23.24 -13.19
C THR A 973 -17.17 -24.37 -13.85
N ALA A 974 -17.28 -24.34 -15.18
CA ALA A 974 -17.99 -25.36 -15.95
C ALA A 974 -17.34 -26.76 -15.87
N GLU A 975 -16.10 -26.85 -15.41
CA GLU A 975 -15.36 -28.09 -15.26
C GLU A 975 -15.58 -28.78 -13.91
N TYR A 976 -16.23 -28.12 -12.94
CA TYR A 976 -16.58 -28.71 -11.65
C TYR A 976 -17.78 -29.66 -11.78
N PRO A 977 -17.79 -30.79 -11.07
CA PRO A 977 -18.97 -31.64 -10.97
C PRO A 977 -20.06 -30.99 -10.11
N ASP A 978 -21.32 -31.34 -10.34
CA ASP A 978 -22.46 -30.73 -9.65
C ASP A 978 -22.51 -31.03 -8.15
N ASP A 979 -21.96 -32.18 -7.75
CA ASP A 979 -21.84 -32.70 -6.39
C ASP A 979 -20.48 -32.38 -5.74
N TYR A 980 -19.75 -31.40 -6.29
CA TYR A 980 -18.45 -31.00 -5.77
C TYR A 980 -18.51 -30.72 -4.26
N SER A 981 -17.53 -31.23 -3.54
CA SER A 981 -17.33 -30.93 -2.13
C SER A 981 -15.85 -30.93 -1.78
N GLU A 982 -15.50 -30.26 -0.68
CA GLU A 982 -14.15 -30.25 -0.15
C GLU A 982 -14.08 -30.70 1.30
N SER A 983 -13.04 -31.48 1.62
CA SER A 983 -12.77 -31.97 2.96
C SER A 983 -12.01 -30.98 3.85
N THR A 984 -11.49 -29.89 3.29
CA THR A 984 -10.70 -28.91 4.04
C THR A 984 -11.56 -28.24 5.13
N PRO A 985 -11.14 -28.25 6.41
CA PRO A 985 -11.99 -27.79 7.51
C PRO A 985 -12.42 -26.33 7.38
N LEU A 986 -13.70 -26.10 7.66
CA LEU A 986 -14.30 -24.77 7.81
C LEU A 986 -14.44 -24.41 9.29
N VAL A 987 -14.44 -23.11 9.56
CA VAL A 987 -14.75 -22.55 10.86
C VAL A 987 -15.68 -21.35 10.69
N TYR A 988 -16.65 -21.20 11.61
CA TYR A 988 -17.66 -20.15 11.55
C TYR A 988 -17.48 -19.12 12.67
N ALA A 989 -17.60 -17.84 12.36
CA ALA A 989 -17.67 -16.77 13.34
C ALA A 989 -19.07 -16.14 13.33
N ILE A 990 -19.76 -16.16 14.48
CA ILE A 990 -21.12 -15.63 14.63
C ILE A 990 -21.05 -14.29 15.34
N LYS A 991 -21.50 -13.25 14.65
CA LYS A 991 -21.35 -11.86 15.07
C LYS A 991 -22.69 -11.14 15.03
N TYR A 992 -22.83 -10.11 15.85
CA TYR A 992 -23.95 -9.18 15.75
C TYR A 992 -23.50 -7.73 15.82
N SER A 993 -24.35 -6.83 15.33
CA SER A 993 -24.21 -5.38 15.45
C SER A 993 -25.54 -4.75 15.86
N ASN A 994 -25.51 -3.80 16.79
CA ASN A 994 -26.68 -3.04 17.27
C ASN A 994 -26.68 -1.57 16.79
N ASP A 995 -25.71 -1.19 15.97
CA ASP A 995 -25.47 0.18 15.51
C ASP A 995 -25.33 0.29 13.98
N ASN A 996 -26.00 -0.62 13.27
CA ASN A 996 -26.04 -0.69 11.81
C ASN A 996 -24.66 -1.01 11.18
N GLY A 997 -23.90 -1.91 11.82
CA GLY A 997 -22.63 -2.43 11.30
C GLY A 997 -21.40 -1.57 11.63
N LYS A 998 -21.53 -0.53 12.46
CA LYS A 998 -20.39 0.32 12.86
C LYS A 998 -19.51 -0.39 13.88
N THR A 999 -20.11 -1.08 14.83
CA THR A 999 -19.42 -1.96 15.80
C THR A 999 -20.00 -3.37 15.72
N TRP A 1000 -19.11 -4.35 15.92
CA TRP A 1000 -19.45 -5.77 15.87
C TRP A 1000 -19.06 -6.44 17.18
N TYR A 1001 -19.85 -7.41 17.60
CA TYR A 1001 -19.63 -8.20 18.81
C TYR A 1001 -19.81 -9.68 18.48
N TYR A 1002 -19.09 -10.56 19.17
CA TYR A 1002 -19.37 -12.00 19.07
C TYR A 1002 -20.66 -12.35 19.81
N CYS A 1003 -21.48 -13.24 19.22
CA CYS A 1003 -22.69 -13.77 19.86
C CYS A 1003 -22.39 -14.71 21.05
N ASP A 1004 -21.14 -15.13 21.23
CA ASP A 1004 -20.66 -15.99 22.32
C ASP A 1004 -20.55 -15.23 23.65
N ASP A 1005 -19.69 -14.21 23.69
CA ASP A 1005 -19.30 -13.55 24.94
C ASP A 1005 -19.47 -12.03 24.92
N ASN A 1006 -20.05 -11.47 23.85
CA ASN A 1006 -20.19 -10.03 23.66
C ASN A 1006 -18.85 -9.27 23.62
N SER A 1007 -17.74 -9.94 23.29
CA SER A 1007 -16.46 -9.25 23.06
C SER A 1007 -16.46 -8.51 21.71
N ILE A 1008 -15.80 -7.36 21.67
CA ILE A 1008 -15.73 -6.50 20.47
C ILE A 1008 -14.93 -7.21 19.37
N THR A 1009 -15.43 -7.15 18.14
CA THR A 1009 -14.81 -7.69 16.94
C THR A 1009 -15.01 -6.77 15.73
N PHE A 1010 -14.57 -7.22 14.55
CA PHE A 1010 -14.73 -6.53 13.27
C PHE A 1010 -15.24 -7.53 12.21
N ALA A 1011 -15.99 -7.03 11.23
CA ALA A 1011 -16.35 -7.82 10.06
C ALA A 1011 -15.09 -8.32 9.32
N GLY A 1012 -15.09 -9.57 8.89
CA GLY A 1012 -14.01 -10.21 8.14
C GLY A 1012 -12.76 -10.54 8.95
N ARG A 1013 -12.84 -10.54 10.28
CA ARG A 1013 -11.77 -10.95 11.19
C ARG A 1013 -11.98 -12.37 11.68
N LYS A 1014 -11.02 -13.26 11.39
CA LYS A 1014 -10.96 -14.63 11.90
C LYS A 1014 -10.20 -14.65 13.23
N GLU A 1015 -10.83 -15.17 14.30
CA GLU A 1015 -10.16 -15.47 15.56
C GLU A 1015 -10.46 -16.90 15.96
N ILE A 1016 -9.46 -17.77 15.89
CA ILE A 1016 -9.69 -19.21 15.95
C ILE A 1016 -10.33 -19.68 17.26
N LEU A 1017 -10.01 -19.01 18.38
CA LEU A 1017 -10.59 -19.29 19.70
C LEU A 1017 -12.06 -18.84 19.82
N LYS A 1018 -12.55 -18.03 18.88
CA LYS A 1018 -13.91 -17.50 18.80
C LYS A 1018 -14.68 -18.04 17.59
N THR A 1019 -14.22 -19.15 17.03
CA THR A 1019 -14.88 -19.81 15.89
C THR A 1019 -15.44 -21.18 16.25
N LEU A 1020 -16.59 -21.52 15.65
CA LEU A 1020 -17.25 -22.82 15.75
C LEU A 1020 -16.72 -23.77 14.67
N PRO A 1021 -16.59 -25.07 14.93
CA PRO A 1021 -16.13 -26.03 13.94
C PRO A 1021 -17.21 -26.33 12.87
N ILE A 1022 -16.78 -26.87 11.72
CA ILE A 1022 -17.65 -27.19 10.55
C ILE A 1022 -18.89 -28.03 10.87
N SER A 1023 -18.90 -28.83 11.94
CA SER A 1023 -20.04 -29.66 12.31
C SER A 1023 -21.26 -28.86 12.80
N PHE A 1024 -21.11 -27.55 12.97
CA PHE A 1024 -22.18 -26.65 13.38
C PHE A 1024 -22.84 -26.03 12.14
N SER A 1025 -24.15 -26.18 12.05
CA SER A 1025 -25.03 -25.45 11.13
C SER A 1025 -26.03 -24.58 11.89
N SER A 1026 -25.85 -24.45 13.21
CA SER A 1026 -26.70 -23.67 14.07
C SER A 1026 -25.97 -23.16 15.31
N TYR A 1027 -26.46 -22.06 15.88
CA TYR A 1027 -25.96 -21.45 17.10
C TYR A 1027 -27.12 -20.82 17.91
N PRO A 1028 -27.33 -21.21 19.18
CA PRO A 1028 -28.32 -20.59 20.05
C PRO A 1028 -27.74 -19.30 20.67
N TRP A 1029 -28.16 -18.13 20.19
CA TRP A 1029 -27.72 -16.86 20.73
C TRP A 1029 -28.55 -16.46 21.95
N ASP A 1030 -27.93 -16.48 23.14
CA ASP A 1030 -28.56 -16.03 24.39
C ASP A 1030 -28.72 -14.51 24.38
N VAL A 1031 -29.98 -14.08 24.45
CA VAL A 1031 -30.37 -12.67 24.52
C VAL A 1031 -31.17 -12.37 25.78
N SER A 1032 -31.21 -13.24 26.79
CA SER A 1032 -32.05 -13.08 27.99
C SER A 1032 -31.83 -11.77 28.76
N ASP A 1033 -30.60 -11.23 28.77
CA ASP A 1033 -30.26 -9.99 29.47
C ASP A 1033 -30.73 -8.74 28.70
N ALA A 1034 -31.91 -8.23 29.06
CA ALA A 1034 -32.52 -7.03 28.46
C ALA A 1034 -31.70 -5.74 28.65
N SER A 1035 -30.74 -5.70 29.58
CA SER A 1035 -29.84 -4.55 29.74
C SER A 1035 -28.74 -4.53 28.68
N LYS A 1036 -28.28 -5.71 28.23
CA LYS A 1036 -27.32 -5.87 27.14
C LYS A 1036 -27.98 -5.88 25.76
N PHE A 1037 -29.17 -6.47 25.68
CA PHE A 1037 -29.96 -6.61 24.45
C PHE A 1037 -31.30 -5.88 24.57
N PRO A 1038 -31.29 -4.53 24.65
CA PRO A 1038 -32.51 -3.73 24.72
C PRO A 1038 -33.32 -3.82 23.43
N LYS A 1039 -34.56 -3.33 23.47
CA LYS A 1039 -35.43 -3.21 22.30
C LYS A 1039 -34.74 -2.45 21.16
N GLY A 1040 -34.57 -3.09 20.01
CA GLY A 1040 -33.79 -2.50 18.91
C GLY A 1040 -33.61 -3.42 17.70
N SER A 1041 -33.00 -2.86 16.66
CA SER A 1041 -32.58 -3.61 15.47
C SER A 1041 -31.17 -4.15 15.66
N TYR A 1042 -30.99 -5.40 15.25
CA TYR A 1042 -29.71 -6.10 15.31
C TYR A 1042 -29.41 -6.70 13.94
N ILE A 1043 -28.18 -6.56 13.47
CA ILE A 1043 -27.68 -7.29 12.31
C ILE A 1043 -26.96 -8.52 12.84
N ILE A 1044 -27.39 -9.70 12.44
CA ILE A 1044 -26.69 -10.96 12.67
C ILE A 1044 -25.85 -11.25 11.44
N ARG A 1045 -24.61 -11.70 11.62
CA ARG A 1045 -23.69 -12.05 10.55
C ARG A 1045 -23.00 -13.36 10.88
N VAL A 1046 -23.04 -14.29 9.93
CA VAL A 1046 -22.32 -15.57 9.99
C VAL A 1046 -21.20 -15.49 8.97
N GLU A 1047 -19.96 -15.65 9.41
CA GLU A 1047 -18.79 -15.66 8.55
C GLU A 1047 -18.19 -17.06 8.52
N CYS A 1048 -17.86 -17.55 7.33
CA CYS A 1048 -17.30 -18.87 7.08
C CYS A 1048 -15.88 -18.73 6.52
N PHE A 1049 -14.91 -19.25 7.27
CA PHE A 1049 -13.50 -19.23 6.92
C PHE A 1049 -12.97 -20.63 6.69
N ARG A 1050 -11.90 -20.74 5.90
CA ARG A 1050 -11.01 -21.89 5.94
C ARG A 1050 -10.20 -21.86 7.24
N LYS A 1051 -10.16 -22.98 7.97
CA LYS A 1051 -9.50 -23.05 9.27
C LYS A 1051 -8.04 -22.59 9.19
N ASP A 1052 -7.31 -23.16 8.24
CA ASP A 1052 -5.85 -23.03 8.12
C ASP A 1052 -5.42 -21.98 7.08
N ILE A 1053 -6.35 -21.17 6.55
CA ILE A 1053 -6.07 -20.10 5.58
C ILE A 1053 -6.71 -18.81 6.09
N ASP A 1054 -5.94 -17.73 6.19
CA ASP A 1054 -6.42 -16.45 6.72
C ASP A 1054 -7.09 -15.58 5.65
N LEU A 1055 -6.78 -15.82 4.38
CA LEU A 1055 -7.31 -15.10 3.24
C LEU A 1055 -8.61 -15.72 2.74
N HIS A 1056 -9.48 -14.83 2.26
CA HIS A 1056 -10.76 -15.11 1.64
C HIS A 1056 -11.79 -15.79 2.58
N TYR A 1057 -13.05 -15.39 2.47
CA TYR A 1057 -14.10 -15.94 3.31
C TYR A 1057 -15.49 -15.70 2.72
N GLY A 1058 -16.46 -16.52 3.11
CA GLY A 1058 -17.87 -16.29 2.78
C GLY A 1058 -18.58 -15.70 3.97
N TYR A 1059 -19.64 -14.92 3.76
CA TYR A 1059 -20.53 -14.53 4.84
C TYR A 1059 -21.96 -14.33 4.33
N ASP A 1060 -22.89 -14.41 5.27
CA ASP A 1060 -24.26 -13.97 5.06
C ASP A 1060 -24.73 -13.22 6.31
N GLN A 1061 -25.71 -12.35 6.15
CA GLN A 1061 -26.18 -11.51 7.24
C GLN A 1061 -27.66 -11.20 7.09
N ILE A 1062 -28.29 -10.93 8.22
CA ILE A 1062 -29.71 -10.59 8.27
C ILE A 1062 -29.96 -9.55 9.35
N GLN A 1063 -30.87 -8.63 9.09
CA GLN A 1063 -31.34 -7.70 10.10
C GLN A 1063 -32.63 -8.21 10.73
N ILE A 1064 -32.63 -8.26 12.06
CA ILE A 1064 -33.76 -8.65 12.87
C ILE A 1064 -34.14 -7.54 13.84
N TYR A 1065 -35.31 -7.67 14.46
CA TYR A 1065 -35.78 -6.75 15.50
C TYR A 1065 -36.16 -7.51 16.77
N ILE A 1066 -35.60 -7.07 17.90
CA ILE A 1066 -35.94 -7.59 19.23
C ILE A 1066 -36.90 -6.61 19.89
N ASN A 1067 -38.10 -7.08 20.25
CA ASN A 1067 -39.11 -6.35 20.98
C ASN A 1067 -39.11 -6.80 22.46
N ARG A 1068 -38.68 -5.92 23.37
CA ARG A 1068 -38.71 -6.12 24.84
C ARG A 1068 -39.98 -5.52 25.44
#